data_AF-V7BWJ6-F1
#
_entry.id   AF-V7BWJ6-F1
#
_cell.length_a   1.000
_cell.length_b   1.000
_cell.length_c   1.000
_cell.angle_alpha   90.00
_cell.angle_beta   90.00
_cell.angle_gamma   90.00
#
_symmetry.space_group_name_H-M   'P 1'
#
loop_
_entity.id
_entity.type
_entity.pdbx_description
1 polymer ?
#
loop_
_entity_poly.entity_id
_entity_poly.type
_entity_poly.pdbx_seq_one_letter_code
_entity_poly.pdbx_strand_id
1 'polypeptide(L)'
;MKVKRNSGKANYTAKNAPPFCEVWFIYKGKVIWTREASETPCSSSSCAQPEIATAESLRCRSFQYGKNELFDSECLQPNSARSATGLGIRSCVHEEITETEATFSSKASSCGSHCSSQNSSRAHLDTYLEAMEEKINKQLIETKIEAEAVSDEAFANLLKCERLEVEAMEAIRKVNLFESAHVREVKLRKEAEDALRAAVQEQQKLLNESEEIASELQMTMRNIALLDSHAQEANRRRDEAADELSLIQESISTLWQERQQIRRQKMEALRWLERWRSRGQVGAPRCNGVIGFPEELPELAEFSSSDLQNATCNFSNSFKIVQGGFGCIYKGEMLGRTVTIKKFHQHTMQGPMEFRQEVQVLGSLQHPHLITLLGVCPEAWSIVYEYLPNGTLQDYLFRKSNNSPLTWNTRARMIAEIASALCFLHSFKPETIIHGDLKPETVLLDSSLGCKICGFGFCSLVSEESLLRPSFRLSTEPKGAFTYTDPEFHRTGILTTKSDIYSFGLIILQLLTDKTPVGLAALVRNAASCGKLSSILDSSAGEWPSPVASRLVELGLQFCQQNRRDRPDLTPTLVRELEQMHASEERPVPSFFLCPILQEIMHDPQVAADGFTYEGDAIREWLENGHDTSPMTNLKLNHLFLTPNHALRLAIHDWLCKS
;
A
#
# COMPACT_ATOMS: atom_id res chain seq x y z
N MET A 1 12.29 -35.54 -3.40
CA MET A 1 13.38 -34.87 -4.16
C MET A 1 14.23 -34.06 -3.19
N LYS A 2 15.57 -34.11 -3.26
CA LYS A 2 16.46 -33.22 -2.49
C LYS A 2 16.60 -31.89 -3.24
N VAL A 3 16.17 -30.78 -2.65
CA VAL A 3 16.27 -29.43 -3.26
C VAL A 3 17.59 -28.75 -2.85
N LYS A 4 18.20 -27.98 -3.76
CA LYS A 4 19.56 -27.43 -3.59
C LYS A 4 19.63 -26.38 -2.48
N ARG A 5 20.64 -26.50 -1.60
CA ARG A 5 20.91 -25.58 -0.47
C ARG A 5 21.44 -24.17 -0.85
N ASN A 6 21.78 -23.92 -2.12
CA ASN A 6 22.42 -22.67 -2.54
C ASN A 6 21.49 -21.82 -3.43
N SER A 7 20.75 -20.89 -2.82
CA SER A 7 20.23 -19.71 -3.50
C SER A 7 21.14 -18.52 -3.15
N GLY A 8 21.79 -17.92 -4.15
CA GLY A 8 22.68 -16.78 -3.93
C GLY A 8 21.98 -15.59 -3.26
N LYS A 9 20.70 -15.36 -3.59
CA LYS A 9 19.88 -14.31 -2.96
C LYS A 9 19.60 -14.62 -1.48
N ALA A 10 19.32 -15.88 -1.14
CA ALA A 10 19.10 -16.27 0.26
C ALA A 10 20.37 -16.09 1.10
N ASN A 11 21.53 -16.55 0.59
CA ASN A 11 22.81 -16.39 1.26
C ASN A 11 23.26 -14.92 1.38
N TYR A 12 22.91 -14.06 0.43
CA TYR A 12 23.17 -12.62 0.51
C TYR A 12 22.32 -11.95 1.61
N THR A 13 21.01 -12.18 1.62
CA THR A 13 20.12 -11.64 2.66
C THR A 13 20.48 -12.18 4.05
N ALA A 14 20.79 -13.48 4.16
CA ALA A 14 21.22 -14.12 5.42
C ALA A 14 22.49 -13.50 6.04
N LYS A 15 23.38 -12.94 5.21
CA LYS A 15 24.62 -12.28 5.64
C LYS A 15 24.47 -10.79 5.96
N ASN A 16 23.55 -10.09 5.29
CA ASN A 16 23.42 -8.62 5.38
C ASN A 16 22.20 -8.15 6.19
N ALA A 17 21.23 -9.02 6.51
CA ALA A 17 20.12 -8.68 7.40
C ALA A 17 20.59 -8.59 8.87
N PRO A 18 20.24 -7.52 9.63
CA PRO A 18 20.64 -7.34 11.02
C PRO A 18 20.32 -8.55 11.93
N PRO A 19 21.08 -8.80 13.02
CA PRO A 19 20.94 -10.02 13.82
C PRO A 19 19.61 -10.13 14.57
N PHE A 20 18.94 -9.01 14.84
CA PHE A 20 17.60 -8.96 15.44
C PHE A 20 16.46 -9.23 14.43
N CYS A 21 16.76 -9.39 13.14
CA CYS A 21 15.74 -9.67 12.12
C CYS A 21 15.61 -11.17 11.86
N GLU A 22 14.41 -11.72 12.07
CA GLU A 22 14.07 -13.06 11.60
C GLU A 22 13.92 -13.08 10.06
N VAL A 23 14.38 -14.16 9.41
CA VAL A 23 14.38 -14.26 7.93
C VAL A 23 13.79 -15.58 7.46
N TRP A 24 12.71 -15.51 6.68
CA TRP A 24 11.96 -16.65 6.13
C TRP A 24 12.14 -16.77 4.61
N PHE A 25 12.52 -17.95 4.11
CA PHE A 25 12.50 -18.23 2.66
C PHE A 25 11.42 -19.23 2.26
N ILE A 26 10.41 -18.74 1.52
CA ILE A 26 9.33 -19.54 0.94
C ILE A 26 9.59 -19.77 -0.55
N TYR A 27 9.45 -21.01 -1.01
CA TYR A 27 9.51 -21.38 -2.43
C TYR A 27 8.45 -22.43 -2.75
N LYS A 28 7.64 -22.17 -3.79
CA LYS A 28 6.50 -23.02 -4.20
C LYS A 28 5.60 -23.45 -3.03
N GLY A 29 5.25 -22.50 -2.15
CA GLY A 29 4.36 -22.73 -1.00
C GLY A 29 4.96 -23.53 0.16
N LYS A 30 6.29 -23.74 0.20
CA LYS A 30 6.97 -24.38 1.34
C LYS A 30 8.11 -23.51 1.85
N VAL A 31 8.24 -23.42 3.18
CA VAL A 31 9.42 -22.84 3.84
C VAL A 31 10.61 -23.76 3.57
N ILE A 32 11.74 -23.19 3.16
CA ILE A 32 12.99 -23.91 2.85
C ILE A 32 14.09 -23.61 3.88
N TRP A 33 14.08 -22.41 4.48
CA TRP A 33 15.07 -21.98 5.45
C TRP A 33 14.54 -20.86 6.34
N THR A 34 15.00 -20.86 7.58
CA THR A 34 14.77 -19.85 8.61
C THR A 34 16.09 -19.42 9.22
N ARG A 35 16.18 -18.14 9.63
CA ARG A 35 17.12 -17.66 10.64
C ARG A 35 16.31 -16.91 11.67
N GLU A 36 16.15 -17.52 12.84
CA GLU A 36 15.54 -16.92 14.02
C GLU A 36 16.35 -15.70 14.48
N ALA A 37 15.69 -14.73 15.11
CA ALA A 37 16.36 -13.57 15.71
C ALA A 37 17.13 -14.00 16.96
N SER A 38 18.39 -13.58 17.10
CA SER A 38 19.23 -14.00 18.24
C SER A 38 19.03 -13.10 19.46
N GLU A 39 18.05 -13.41 20.30
CA GLU A 39 17.87 -12.77 21.61
C GLU A 39 18.80 -13.39 22.67
N THR A 40 19.87 -12.69 23.04
CA THR A 40 20.53 -12.87 24.36
C THR A 40 21.42 -11.66 24.69
N PRO A 41 21.48 -11.16 25.94
CA PRO A 41 22.21 -9.93 26.28
C PRO A 41 23.64 -10.18 26.75
N CYS A 42 24.58 -9.29 26.36
CA CYS A 42 25.97 -9.34 26.80
C CYS A 42 26.22 -8.52 28.09
N SER A 43 26.06 -9.16 29.24
CA SER A 43 26.62 -8.73 30.54
C SER A 43 26.78 -9.98 31.41
N SER A 44 27.92 -10.29 32.03
CA SER A 44 28.95 -9.47 32.68
C SER A 44 30.31 -10.21 32.67
N SER A 45 31.46 -9.74 33.16
CA SER A 45 31.88 -8.55 33.94
C SER A 45 33.37 -8.26 33.61
N SER A 46 34.06 -7.19 34.04
CA SER A 46 33.71 -6.15 35.02
C SER A 46 34.38 -4.79 34.71
N CYS A 47 33.63 -3.71 34.86
CA CYS A 47 34.05 -2.47 35.52
C CYS A 47 32.78 -1.67 35.83
N ALA A 48 32.68 -0.99 36.98
CA ALA A 48 31.40 -0.46 37.45
C ALA A 48 31.51 0.96 38.05
N GLN A 49 30.67 1.86 37.52
CA GLN A 49 30.14 3.08 38.17
C GLN A 49 31.20 4.21 38.40
N PRO A 50 30.82 5.51 38.47
CA PRO A 50 29.55 6.02 39.04
C PRO A 50 28.74 7.06 38.23
N GLU A 51 27.42 7.06 38.51
CA GLU A 51 26.54 8.19 38.89
C GLU A 51 26.55 9.53 38.09
N ILE A 52 25.50 9.69 37.26
CA ILE A 52 24.45 10.74 37.27
C ILE A 52 24.81 12.21 37.68
N ALA A 53 24.47 13.13 36.76
CA ALA A 53 24.21 14.59 36.92
C ALA A 53 25.39 15.48 37.38
N THR A 54 25.67 16.63 36.77
CA THR A 54 24.75 17.64 36.20
C THR A 54 25.29 18.29 34.91
N ALA A 55 24.47 19.11 34.25
CA ALA A 55 24.90 19.96 33.14
C ALA A 55 24.41 21.39 33.34
N GLU A 56 25.31 22.38 33.40
CA GLU A 56 24.97 23.77 33.05
C GLU A 56 26.19 24.64 32.71
N SER A 57 25.97 25.55 31.75
CA SER A 57 26.65 26.83 31.53
C SER A 57 28.19 26.94 31.63
N LEU A 58 28.85 27.03 30.47
CA LEU A 58 30.03 27.89 30.29
C LEU A 58 29.78 28.88 29.15
N ARG A 59 30.05 30.16 29.38
CA ARG A 59 29.87 31.24 28.39
C ARG A 59 30.90 32.35 28.60
N CYS A 60 31.54 32.78 27.51
CA CYS A 60 32.53 33.87 27.45
C CYS A 60 33.87 33.59 28.18
N ARG A 61 35.01 34.22 27.85
CA ARG A 61 35.24 35.35 26.91
C ARG A 61 36.63 35.25 26.23
N SER A 62 36.79 35.99 25.13
CA SER A 62 38.02 36.18 24.34
C SER A 62 39.18 36.85 25.09
N PHE A 63 40.45 36.60 24.71
CA PHE A 63 41.31 37.59 23.99
C PHE A 63 42.76 37.13 23.64
N GLN A 64 43.25 37.62 22.49
CA GLN A 64 44.63 38.03 22.10
C GLN A 64 45.93 37.23 22.45
N TYR A 65 46.70 36.95 21.38
CA TYR A 65 48.11 37.34 21.14
C TYR A 65 49.15 37.28 22.30
N GLY A 66 50.21 36.46 22.13
CA GLY A 66 51.41 36.48 23.00
C GLY A 66 52.61 35.68 22.45
N LYS A 67 53.77 36.32 22.32
CA LYS A 67 55.04 35.84 21.73
C LYS A 67 55.93 35.02 22.71
N ASN A 68 56.82 34.19 22.14
CA ASN A 68 58.19 33.85 22.63
C ASN A 68 58.30 33.06 23.97
N GLU A 69 59.36 32.34 24.35
CA GLU A 69 60.68 31.92 23.76
C GLU A 69 61.09 30.59 24.49
N LEU A 70 61.49 29.49 23.80
CA LEU A 70 62.86 29.01 23.45
C LEU A 70 63.60 28.15 24.50
N PHE A 71 64.35 27.13 24.02
CA PHE A 71 65.26 26.18 24.71
C PHE A 71 64.60 25.09 25.61
N ASP A 72 65.11 23.85 25.73
CA ASP A 72 66.29 23.19 25.11
C ASP A 72 66.11 21.64 24.99
N SER A 73 67.00 20.98 24.21
CA SER A 73 67.62 19.61 24.36
C SER A 73 66.84 18.40 24.93
N GLU A 74 67.07 17.11 24.62
CA GLU A 74 67.93 16.30 23.74
C GLU A 74 67.29 14.85 23.72
N CYS A 75 67.57 13.83 22.88
CA CYS A 75 68.27 13.63 21.59
C CYS A 75 68.01 12.17 21.10
N LEU A 76 69.01 11.53 20.46
CA LEU A 76 69.18 10.09 20.14
C LEU A 76 68.19 9.43 19.14
N GLN A 77 68.71 9.20 17.92
CA GLN A 77 68.31 8.11 17.00
C GLN A 77 69.01 6.77 17.41
N PRO A 78 69.14 5.71 16.58
CA PRO A 78 68.38 5.29 15.38
C PRO A 78 67.94 3.78 15.40
N ASN A 79 67.16 3.31 14.40
CA ASN A 79 67.66 2.37 13.37
C ASN A 79 66.59 1.70 12.45
N SER A 80 66.84 1.83 11.14
CA SER A 80 66.91 0.78 10.09
C SER A 80 65.90 -0.39 10.02
N ALA A 81 65.22 -0.48 8.87
CA ALA A 81 65.09 -1.73 8.10
C ALA A 81 64.92 -1.43 6.58
N ARG A 82 65.42 -2.31 5.70
CA ARG A 82 65.24 -2.26 4.22
C ARG A 82 64.20 -3.31 3.78
N SER A 83 63.47 -3.15 2.67
CA SER A 83 63.76 -3.74 1.33
C SER A 83 62.41 -4.03 0.62
N ALA A 84 62.24 -4.24 -0.70
CA ALA A 84 63.01 -3.93 -1.93
C ALA A 84 62.12 -4.21 -3.18
N THR A 85 62.68 -4.08 -4.40
CA THR A 85 62.09 -4.36 -5.76
C THR A 85 61.08 -3.33 -6.30
N GLY A 86 60.99 -3.05 -7.61
CA GLY A 86 61.78 -3.51 -8.78
C GLY A 86 61.36 -2.84 -10.11
N LEU A 87 61.94 -3.29 -11.26
CA LEU A 87 61.75 -2.79 -12.66
C LEU A 87 62.47 -1.46 -13.02
N GLY A 88 62.95 -1.20 -14.25
CA GLY A 88 63.09 -2.12 -15.42
C GLY A 88 63.53 -1.50 -16.79
N ILE A 89 64.84 -1.55 -17.10
CA ILE A 89 65.48 -1.79 -18.43
C ILE A 89 65.18 -0.89 -19.67
N ARG A 90 66.22 -0.19 -20.19
CA ARG A 90 66.81 -0.21 -21.58
C ARG A 90 67.99 0.81 -21.64
N SER A 91 69.22 0.52 -22.11
CA SER A 91 69.74 0.02 -23.42
C SER A 91 69.78 1.11 -24.51
N CYS A 92 70.86 1.41 -25.25
CA CYS A 92 72.31 1.07 -25.28
C CYS A 92 73.07 2.32 -25.89
N VAL A 93 74.40 2.44 -26.08
CA VAL A 93 75.38 1.70 -26.94
C VAL A 93 76.83 2.23 -26.67
N HIS A 94 77.84 1.41 -26.99
CA HIS A 94 79.30 1.58 -27.26
C HIS A 94 79.92 3.00 -27.56
N GLU A 95 81.26 3.24 -27.56
CA GLU A 95 82.44 2.34 -27.48
C GLU A 95 83.74 3.02 -26.92
N GLU A 96 84.65 2.14 -26.49
CA GLU A 96 86.14 2.14 -26.36
C GLU A 96 87.04 3.38 -26.69
N ILE A 97 87.96 3.76 -25.77
CA ILE A 97 89.42 3.44 -25.68
C ILE A 97 90.36 4.20 -26.63
N THR A 98 91.35 4.90 -26.07
CA THR A 98 92.79 4.75 -26.41
C THR A 98 93.69 5.51 -25.44
N GLU A 99 94.81 4.89 -25.05
CA GLU A 99 95.95 5.54 -24.39
C GLU A 99 96.96 6.01 -25.45
N THR A 100 97.90 6.90 -25.10
CA THR A 100 99.27 6.83 -25.66
C THR A 100 100.27 7.67 -24.85
N GLU A 101 101.41 7.06 -24.52
CA GLU A 101 102.61 7.75 -24.03
C GLU A 101 103.54 8.12 -25.19
N ALA A 102 104.33 9.20 -25.07
CA ALA A 102 105.71 9.35 -25.61
C ALA A 102 106.22 10.81 -25.49
N THR A 103 107.51 11.16 -25.62
CA THR A 103 108.80 10.56 -25.21
C THR A 103 109.90 11.62 -25.44
N PHE A 104 110.99 11.58 -24.67
CA PHE A 104 112.27 12.30 -24.86
C PHE A 104 112.67 12.62 -26.32
N SER A 105 113.34 13.77 -26.56
CA SER A 105 114.83 13.81 -26.59
C SER A 105 115.41 15.18 -27.01
N SER A 106 116.74 15.31 -26.95
CA SER A 106 117.54 16.53 -27.12
C SER A 106 118.46 16.51 -28.36
N LYS A 107 118.92 17.70 -28.80
CA LYS A 107 120.25 18.09 -29.37
C LYS A 107 120.12 19.27 -30.36
N ALA A 108 121.16 20.00 -30.80
CA ALA A 108 122.40 20.55 -30.20
C ALA A 108 123.42 20.87 -31.31
N SER A 109 123.90 22.11 -31.42
CA SER A 109 125.14 22.50 -32.14
C SER A 109 125.53 23.95 -31.78
N SER A 110 126.77 24.42 -31.58
CA SER A 110 128.17 23.92 -31.76
C SER A 110 128.96 24.56 -32.93
N CYS A 111 129.71 25.64 -32.64
CA CYS A 111 131.00 26.10 -33.21
C CYS A 111 131.33 27.49 -32.59
N GLY A 112 132.55 27.93 -32.27
CA GLY A 112 133.91 27.35 -32.40
C GLY A 112 134.66 27.79 -33.66
N SER A 113 135.93 28.25 -33.67
CA SER A 113 136.89 28.75 -32.64
C SER A 113 138.21 29.15 -33.35
N HIS A 114 139.24 29.63 -32.61
CA HIS A 114 140.66 29.86 -33.02
C HIS A 114 140.98 31.18 -33.78
N CYS A 115 142.00 32.00 -33.44
CA CYS A 115 143.47 31.82 -33.23
C CYS A 115 144.27 31.78 -34.57
N SER A 116 145.52 32.28 -34.72
CA SER A 116 146.42 33.15 -33.91
C SER A 116 147.79 33.41 -34.60
N SER A 117 148.36 34.62 -34.56
CA SER A 117 149.79 34.92 -34.89
C SER A 117 150.11 36.40 -34.56
N GLN A 118 151.03 36.78 -33.66
CA GLN A 118 152.50 36.68 -33.60
C GLN A 118 153.30 37.89 -34.15
N ASN A 119 153.91 38.61 -33.19
CA ASN A 119 155.28 39.17 -33.17
C ASN A 119 155.79 40.20 -34.21
N SER A 120 156.02 41.42 -33.70
CA SER A 120 157.21 42.29 -33.90
C SER A 120 157.54 42.78 -35.34
N SER A 121 157.82 44.07 -35.56
CA SER A 121 158.64 44.94 -34.71
C SER A 121 158.53 46.45 -35.05
N ARG A 122 159.11 47.27 -34.17
CA ARG A 122 159.65 48.63 -34.44
C ARG A 122 158.70 49.85 -34.41
N ALA A 123 158.21 50.14 -33.19
CA ALA A 123 158.16 51.46 -32.54
C ALA A 123 157.97 52.75 -33.38
N HIS A 124 156.83 53.43 -33.19
CA HIS A 124 156.74 54.67 -32.37
C HIS A 124 155.26 55.12 -32.22
N LEU A 125 154.95 55.82 -31.12
CA LEU A 125 153.65 56.44 -30.76
C LEU A 125 152.44 55.49 -30.56
N ASP A 126 151.41 55.82 -29.76
CA ASP A 126 151.47 56.45 -28.43
C ASP A 126 150.17 56.21 -27.62
N THR A 127 150.32 55.84 -26.35
CA THR A 127 149.52 56.20 -25.16
C THR A 127 148.12 56.84 -25.35
N TYR A 128 147.14 56.12 -25.92
CA TYR A 128 145.73 56.60 -25.95
C TYR A 128 144.62 55.54 -25.79
N LEU A 129 144.88 54.24 -26.02
CA LEU A 129 143.82 53.22 -26.09
C LEU A 129 143.47 52.55 -24.74
N GLU A 130 144.46 52.32 -23.87
CA GLU A 130 144.30 51.50 -22.65
C GLU A 130 143.28 52.09 -21.65
N ALA A 131 143.15 53.43 -21.60
CA ALA A 131 142.19 54.11 -20.73
C ALA A 131 140.71 53.95 -21.14
N MET A 132 140.43 53.43 -22.36
CA MET A 132 139.06 53.27 -22.84
C MET A 132 138.48 51.88 -22.54
N GLU A 133 139.28 50.81 -22.60
CA GLU A 133 138.83 49.44 -22.31
C GLU A 133 138.45 49.24 -20.84
N GLU A 134 139.20 49.80 -19.89
CA GLU A 134 138.89 49.68 -18.46
C GLU A 134 137.53 50.34 -18.12
N LYS A 135 137.23 51.47 -18.75
CA LYS A 135 135.95 52.17 -18.60
C LYS A 135 134.77 51.36 -19.16
N ILE A 136 134.95 50.75 -20.34
CA ILE A 136 133.92 49.91 -20.99
C ILE A 136 133.64 48.66 -20.14
N ASN A 137 134.69 47.97 -19.66
CA ASN A 137 134.53 46.80 -18.80
C ASN A 137 133.80 47.14 -17.49
N LYS A 138 134.07 48.31 -16.89
CA LYS A 138 133.37 48.75 -15.68
C LYS A 138 131.88 49.00 -15.94
N GLN A 139 131.53 49.70 -17.02
CA GLN A 139 130.12 49.90 -17.40
C GLN A 139 129.43 48.58 -17.77
N LEU A 140 130.13 47.63 -18.41
CA LEU A 140 129.59 46.31 -18.74
C LEU A 140 129.24 45.51 -17.48
N ILE A 141 130.08 45.55 -16.44
CA ILE A 141 129.80 44.93 -15.14
C ILE A 141 128.62 45.61 -14.44
N GLU A 142 128.58 46.94 -14.45
CA GLU A 142 127.52 47.74 -13.82
C GLU A 142 126.15 47.47 -14.47
N THR A 143 126.05 47.58 -15.80
CA THR A 143 124.82 47.23 -16.55
C THR A 143 124.46 45.74 -16.45
N LYS A 144 125.44 44.86 -16.26
CA LYS A 144 125.17 43.44 -16.04
C LYS A 144 124.54 43.21 -14.66
N ILE A 145 125.03 43.87 -13.61
CA ILE A 145 124.46 43.79 -12.26
C ILE A 145 123.04 44.39 -12.25
N GLU A 146 122.80 45.49 -12.95
CA GLU A 146 121.45 46.04 -13.14
C GLU A 146 120.53 45.08 -13.90
N ALA A 147 121.02 44.44 -14.97
CA ALA A 147 120.24 43.45 -15.73
C ALA A 147 119.96 42.15 -14.94
N GLU A 148 120.91 41.68 -14.14
CA GLU A 148 120.72 40.55 -13.22
C GLU A 148 119.72 40.92 -12.11
N ALA A 149 119.81 42.12 -11.52
CA ALA A 149 118.84 42.60 -10.53
C ALA A 149 117.42 42.77 -11.10
N VAL A 150 117.27 43.31 -12.32
CA VAL A 150 115.97 43.41 -13.01
C VAL A 150 115.44 42.03 -13.41
N SER A 151 116.32 41.08 -13.76
CA SER A 151 115.94 39.69 -14.01
C SER A 151 115.44 38.99 -12.74
N ASP A 152 116.11 39.19 -11.61
CA ASP A 152 115.71 38.66 -10.30
C ASP A 152 114.40 39.30 -9.80
N GLU A 153 114.21 40.61 -10.00
CA GLU A 153 112.94 41.28 -9.71
C GLU A 153 111.81 40.79 -10.62
N ALA A 154 112.06 40.59 -11.92
CA ALA A 154 111.08 40.02 -12.84
C ALA A 154 110.72 38.58 -12.46
N PHE A 155 111.69 37.76 -12.06
CA PHE A 155 111.47 36.38 -11.61
C PHE A 155 110.72 36.32 -10.27
N ALA A 156 111.04 37.20 -9.31
CA ALA A 156 110.31 37.33 -8.06
C ALA A 156 108.86 37.80 -8.28
N ASN A 157 108.63 38.69 -9.24
CA ASN A 157 107.27 39.11 -9.63
C ASN A 157 106.52 37.99 -10.39
N LEU A 158 107.18 37.19 -11.21
CA LEU A 158 106.58 36.01 -11.87
C LEU A 158 106.11 34.98 -10.83
N LEU A 159 106.98 34.61 -9.88
CA LEU A 159 106.66 33.74 -8.73
C LEU A 159 105.61 34.33 -7.77
N LYS A 160 105.36 35.65 -7.85
CA LYS A 160 104.26 36.30 -7.13
C LYS A 160 102.95 36.20 -7.91
N CYS A 161 102.99 36.36 -9.23
CA CYS A 161 101.82 36.19 -10.10
C CYS A 161 101.32 34.74 -10.12
N GLU A 162 102.20 33.75 -10.33
CA GLU A 162 101.86 32.32 -10.33
C GLU A 162 101.16 31.88 -9.04
N ARG A 163 101.65 32.36 -7.89
CA ARG A 163 101.04 32.13 -6.57
C ARG A 163 99.62 32.71 -6.49
N LEU A 164 99.44 33.95 -6.94
CA LEU A 164 98.14 34.63 -6.96
C LEU A 164 97.17 33.99 -7.96
N GLU A 165 97.66 33.42 -9.07
CA GLU A 165 96.86 32.63 -10.01
C GLU A 165 96.38 31.31 -9.38
N VAL A 166 97.22 30.62 -8.62
CA VAL A 166 96.83 29.43 -7.84
C VAL A 166 95.80 29.78 -6.76
N GLU A 167 96.01 30.85 -6.00
CA GLU A 167 95.05 31.36 -5.00
C GLU A 167 93.71 31.76 -5.65
N ALA A 168 93.74 32.42 -6.81
CA ALA A 168 92.55 32.78 -7.58
C ALA A 168 91.81 31.56 -8.14
N MET A 169 92.52 30.56 -8.67
CA MET A 169 91.92 29.30 -9.13
C MET A 169 91.27 28.53 -7.97
N GLU A 170 91.88 28.51 -6.78
CA GLU A 170 91.27 27.89 -5.61
C GLU A 170 90.03 28.66 -5.13
N ALA A 171 90.05 30.00 -5.19
CA ALA A 171 88.89 30.84 -4.89
C ALA A 171 87.72 30.60 -5.87
N ILE A 172 87.99 30.57 -7.18
CA ILE A 172 87.00 30.25 -8.22
C ILE A 172 86.42 28.85 -8.00
N ARG A 173 87.26 27.86 -7.66
CA ARG A 173 86.80 26.49 -7.35
C ARG A 173 85.88 26.46 -6.13
N LYS A 174 86.16 27.26 -5.08
CA LYS A 174 85.29 27.42 -3.90
C LYS A 174 83.96 28.08 -4.25
N VAL A 175 83.96 29.13 -5.09
CA VAL A 175 82.73 29.79 -5.58
C VAL A 175 81.86 28.81 -6.37
N ASN A 176 82.42 28.11 -7.37
CA ASN A 176 81.67 27.15 -8.19
C ASN A 176 81.06 26.02 -7.34
N LEU A 177 81.78 25.55 -6.31
CA LEU A 177 81.24 24.57 -5.35
C LEU A 177 80.08 25.16 -4.53
N PHE A 178 80.19 26.40 -4.06
CA PHE A 178 79.14 27.10 -3.32
C PHE A 178 77.90 27.33 -4.19
N GLU A 179 78.04 27.80 -5.43
CA GLU A 179 76.93 27.93 -6.39
C GLU A 179 76.25 26.59 -6.63
N SER A 180 77.01 25.51 -6.85
CA SER A 180 76.44 24.16 -7.02
C SER A 180 75.67 23.67 -5.79
N ALA A 181 76.03 24.12 -4.59
CA ALA A 181 75.34 23.81 -3.34
C ALA A 181 74.07 24.66 -3.19
N HIS A 182 74.15 25.96 -3.47
CA HIS A 182 73.03 26.88 -3.39
C HIS A 182 71.92 26.55 -4.40
N VAL A 183 72.26 26.16 -5.64
CA VAL A 183 71.26 25.70 -6.63
C VAL A 183 70.51 24.45 -6.14
N ARG A 184 71.20 23.51 -5.47
CA ARG A 184 70.57 22.34 -4.84
C ARG A 184 69.69 22.72 -3.64
N GLU A 185 70.16 23.64 -2.81
CA GLU A 185 69.45 24.17 -1.65
C GLU A 185 68.15 24.89 -2.07
N VAL A 186 68.20 25.76 -3.08
CA VAL A 186 67.04 26.46 -3.66
C VAL A 186 66.04 25.47 -4.27
N LYS A 187 66.52 24.43 -4.97
CA LYS A 187 65.64 23.37 -5.48
C LYS A 187 64.92 22.64 -4.34
N LEU A 188 65.64 22.20 -3.31
CA LEU A 188 65.06 21.49 -2.16
C LEU A 188 64.09 22.38 -1.36
N ARG A 189 64.39 23.68 -1.20
CA ARG A 189 63.43 24.65 -0.62
C ARG A 189 62.14 24.70 -1.43
N LYS A 190 62.22 24.81 -2.76
CA LYS A 190 61.03 24.85 -3.61
C LYS A 190 60.21 23.57 -3.52
N GLU A 191 60.86 22.39 -3.55
CA GLU A 191 60.19 21.10 -3.41
C GLU A 191 59.50 20.96 -2.04
N ALA A 192 60.13 21.44 -0.96
CA ALA A 192 59.53 21.47 0.38
C ALA A 192 58.37 22.49 0.49
N GLU A 193 58.48 23.66 -0.13
CA GLU A 193 57.38 24.63 -0.20
C GLU A 193 56.18 24.10 -1.01
N ASP A 194 56.41 23.44 -2.15
CA ASP A 194 55.34 22.89 -2.98
C ASP A 194 54.64 21.72 -2.25
N ALA A 195 55.38 20.89 -1.51
CA ALA A 195 54.81 19.88 -0.60
C ALA A 195 53.99 20.51 0.54
N LEU A 196 54.49 21.60 1.16
CA LEU A 196 53.76 22.33 2.21
C LEU A 196 52.48 22.98 1.66
N ARG A 197 52.53 23.58 0.45
CA ARG A 197 51.36 24.12 -0.25
C ARG A 197 50.29 23.06 -0.47
N ALA A 198 50.68 21.85 -0.90
CA ALA A 198 49.75 20.73 -1.06
C ALA A 198 49.14 20.27 0.27
N ALA A 199 49.95 20.09 1.32
CA ALA A 199 49.47 19.68 2.64
C ALA A 199 48.49 20.67 3.27
N VAL A 200 48.71 21.99 3.12
CA VAL A 200 47.78 23.03 3.59
C VAL A 200 46.46 23.00 2.82
N GLN A 201 46.49 22.74 1.50
CA GLN A 201 45.26 22.58 0.70
C GLN A 201 44.46 21.34 1.10
N GLU A 202 45.12 20.21 1.36
CA GLU A 202 44.48 18.99 1.85
C GLU A 202 43.88 19.19 3.25
N GLN A 203 44.61 19.83 4.17
CA GLN A 203 44.12 20.17 5.50
C GLN A 203 42.88 21.09 5.44
N GLN A 204 42.89 22.12 4.58
CA GLN A 204 41.73 23.00 4.41
C GLN A 204 40.52 22.26 3.83
N LYS A 205 40.72 21.33 2.89
CA LYS A 205 39.64 20.49 2.34
C LYS A 205 39.00 19.62 3.43
N LEU A 206 39.82 18.94 4.23
CA LEU A 206 39.34 18.12 5.36
C LEU A 206 38.63 18.95 6.43
N LEU A 207 39.06 20.19 6.66
CA LEU A 207 38.42 21.12 7.60
C LEU A 207 37.02 21.52 7.09
N ASN A 208 36.88 21.87 5.81
CA ASN A 208 35.59 22.17 5.20
C ASN A 208 34.63 20.96 5.26
N GLU A 209 35.12 19.75 4.94
CA GLU A 209 34.34 18.50 5.00
C GLU A 209 33.88 18.19 6.45
N SER A 210 34.72 18.50 7.45
CA SER A 210 34.39 18.38 8.87
C SER A 210 33.28 19.37 9.30
N GLU A 211 33.33 20.62 8.82
CA GLU A 211 32.29 21.63 9.10
C GLU A 211 30.94 21.26 8.45
N GLU A 212 30.95 20.73 7.22
CA GLU A 212 29.75 20.26 6.53
C GLU A 212 29.08 19.11 7.31
N ILE A 213 29.85 18.06 7.67
CA ILE A 213 29.37 16.92 8.48
C ILE A 213 28.86 17.38 9.85
N ALA A 214 29.53 18.32 10.51
CA ALA A 214 29.06 18.89 11.78
C ALA A 214 27.72 19.62 11.63
N SER A 215 27.48 20.28 10.50
CA SER A 215 26.21 20.96 10.21
C SER A 215 25.06 19.96 9.96
N GLU A 216 25.31 18.87 9.23
CA GLU A 216 24.33 17.79 9.01
C GLU A 216 24.00 17.07 10.32
N LEU A 217 25.01 16.80 11.16
CA LEU A 217 24.81 16.21 12.50
C LEU A 217 23.94 17.13 13.37
N GLN A 218 24.18 18.43 13.38
CA GLN A 218 23.36 19.37 14.14
C GLN A 218 21.91 19.44 13.62
N MET A 219 21.69 19.33 12.30
CA MET A 219 20.36 19.29 11.71
C MET A 219 19.61 17.99 12.01
N THR A 220 20.29 16.84 11.91
CA THR A 220 19.68 15.53 12.24
C THR A 220 19.34 15.43 13.73
N MET A 221 20.19 15.94 14.63
CA MET A 221 19.88 16.04 16.07
C MET A 221 18.62 16.87 16.35
N ARG A 222 18.43 18.03 15.69
CA ARG A 222 17.19 18.83 15.80
C ARG A 222 15.96 18.04 15.34
N ASN A 223 16.08 17.33 14.21
CA ASN A 223 14.97 16.54 13.67
C ASN A 223 14.60 15.37 14.61
N ILE A 224 15.58 14.71 15.23
CA ILE A 224 15.34 13.65 16.22
C ILE A 224 14.62 14.20 17.45
N ALA A 225 15.05 15.36 17.98
CA ALA A 225 14.38 15.99 19.13
C ALA A 225 12.93 16.42 18.84
N LEU A 226 12.65 16.90 17.61
CA LEU A 226 11.29 17.22 17.17
C LEU A 226 10.41 15.96 17.05
N LEU A 227 10.96 14.87 16.49
CA LEU A 227 10.26 13.59 16.37
C LEU A 227 9.96 12.96 17.75
N ASP A 228 10.88 13.06 18.70
CA ASP A 228 10.67 12.59 20.07
C ASP A 228 9.57 13.40 20.77
N SER A 229 9.57 14.73 20.65
CA SER A 229 8.48 15.59 21.16
C SER A 229 7.12 15.22 20.56
N HIS A 230 7.05 14.94 19.25
CA HIS A 230 5.82 14.46 18.61
C HIS A 230 5.42 13.06 19.10
N ALA A 231 6.36 12.17 19.38
CA ALA A 231 6.08 10.84 19.93
C ALA A 231 5.57 10.91 21.38
N GLN A 232 6.13 11.77 22.21
CA GLN A 232 5.66 12.04 23.57
C GLN A 232 4.23 12.58 23.58
N GLU A 233 3.91 13.56 22.74
CA GLU A 233 2.54 14.09 22.65
C GLU A 233 1.54 13.08 22.05
N ALA A 234 1.99 12.22 21.12
CA ALA A 234 1.19 11.11 20.61
C ALA A 234 0.97 10.00 21.66
N ASN A 235 1.89 9.82 22.60
CA ASN A 235 1.67 8.97 23.78
C ASN A 235 0.61 9.60 24.69
N ARG A 236 0.82 10.86 25.10
CA ARG A 236 -0.07 11.60 26.01
C ARG A 236 -1.54 11.52 25.57
N ARG A 237 -1.84 11.75 24.29
CA ARG A 237 -3.21 11.64 23.73
C ARG A 237 -3.79 10.23 23.69
N ARG A 238 -2.95 9.19 23.59
CA ARG A 238 -3.40 7.80 23.66
C ARG A 238 -3.81 7.44 25.07
N ASP A 239 -3.05 7.93 26.05
CA ASP A 239 -3.27 7.66 27.45
C ASP A 239 -4.54 8.42 27.94
N GLU A 240 -4.72 9.69 27.52
CA GLU A 240 -6.00 10.43 27.66
C GLU A 240 -7.20 9.65 27.08
N ALA A 241 -7.08 9.12 25.85
CA ALA A 241 -8.14 8.35 25.22
C ALA A 241 -8.39 6.97 25.88
N ALA A 242 -7.40 6.40 26.58
CA ALA A 242 -7.56 5.17 27.34
C ALA A 242 -8.37 5.41 28.64
N ASP A 243 -8.12 6.53 29.32
CA ASP A 243 -8.89 6.94 30.50
C ASP A 243 -10.35 7.27 30.13
N GLU A 244 -10.58 7.99 29.01
CA GLU A 244 -11.94 8.22 28.47
C GLU A 244 -12.66 6.91 28.14
N LEU A 245 -11.97 5.94 27.52
CA LEU A 245 -12.54 4.62 27.24
C LEU A 245 -12.88 3.83 28.51
N SER A 246 -12.09 3.97 29.59
CA SER A 246 -12.40 3.35 30.88
C SER A 246 -13.68 3.95 31.49
N LEU A 247 -13.82 5.27 31.48
CA LEU A 247 -15.02 5.97 31.96
C LEU A 247 -16.27 5.59 31.15
N ILE A 248 -16.14 5.44 29.83
CA ILE A 248 -17.22 4.95 28.95
C ILE A 248 -17.57 3.49 29.27
N GLN A 249 -16.58 2.63 29.52
CA GLN A 249 -16.79 1.23 29.88
C GLN A 249 -17.51 1.07 31.23
N GLU A 250 -17.20 1.91 32.21
CA GLU A 250 -17.91 1.99 33.49
C GLU A 250 -19.36 2.48 33.31
N SER A 251 -19.57 3.54 32.53
CA SER A 251 -20.91 4.07 32.22
C SER A 251 -21.79 3.08 31.45
N ILE A 252 -21.23 2.34 30.51
CA ILE A 252 -21.92 1.22 29.84
C ILE A 252 -22.31 0.16 30.87
N SER A 253 -21.43 -0.16 31.82
CA SER A 253 -21.68 -1.17 32.85
C SER A 253 -22.80 -0.78 33.82
N THR A 254 -22.95 0.50 34.19
CA THR A 254 -24.09 0.97 34.99
C THR A 254 -25.39 0.96 34.19
N LEU A 255 -25.38 1.42 32.93
CA LEU A 255 -26.55 1.38 32.04
C LEU A 255 -27.06 -0.05 31.78
N TRP A 256 -26.19 -1.05 31.72
CA TRP A 256 -26.61 -2.46 31.67
C TRP A 256 -27.32 -2.92 32.95
N GLN A 257 -26.86 -2.50 34.13
CA GLN A 257 -27.52 -2.80 35.40
C GLN A 257 -28.89 -2.13 35.49
N GLU A 258 -29.02 -0.88 35.04
CA GLU A 258 -30.30 -0.17 34.95
C GLU A 258 -31.27 -0.83 33.96
N ARG A 259 -30.80 -1.17 32.73
CA ARG A 259 -31.60 -1.93 31.74
C ARG A 259 -32.10 -3.26 32.31
N GLN A 260 -31.27 -3.97 33.08
CA GLN A 260 -31.65 -5.22 33.74
C GLN A 260 -32.65 -4.99 34.87
N GLN A 261 -32.51 -3.91 35.65
CA GLN A 261 -33.44 -3.56 36.73
C GLN A 261 -34.82 -3.14 36.20
N ILE A 262 -34.86 -2.35 35.12
CA ILE A 262 -36.10 -1.97 34.43
C ILE A 262 -36.77 -3.22 33.83
N ARG A 263 -36.01 -4.15 33.22
CA ARG A 263 -36.53 -5.45 32.77
C ARG A 263 -37.13 -6.28 33.92
N ARG A 264 -36.50 -6.28 35.12
CA ARG A 264 -37.03 -6.93 36.33
C ARG A 264 -38.36 -6.32 36.77
N GLN A 265 -38.43 -4.99 36.85
CA GLN A 265 -39.63 -4.23 37.20
C GLN A 265 -40.77 -4.44 36.18
N LYS A 266 -40.48 -4.44 34.87
CA LYS A 266 -41.45 -4.78 33.80
C LYS A 266 -42.02 -6.19 34.01
N MET A 267 -41.18 -7.17 34.34
CA MET A 267 -41.61 -8.54 34.64
C MET A 267 -42.42 -8.65 35.95
N GLU A 268 -42.16 -7.81 36.95
CA GLU A 268 -42.96 -7.75 38.18
C GLU A 268 -44.32 -7.08 37.97
N ALA A 269 -44.36 -6.00 37.18
CA ALA A 269 -45.59 -5.33 36.76
C ALA A 269 -46.48 -6.24 35.90
N LEU A 270 -45.91 -6.99 34.94
CA LEU A 270 -46.64 -7.99 34.15
C LEU A 270 -47.23 -9.09 35.05
N ARG A 271 -46.42 -9.66 35.96
CA ARG A 271 -46.89 -10.64 36.96
C ARG A 271 -47.89 -10.05 37.96
N TRP A 272 -47.95 -8.73 38.14
CA TRP A 272 -48.98 -8.05 38.93
C TRP A 272 -50.28 -7.91 38.13
N LEU A 273 -50.21 -7.41 36.88
CA LEU A 273 -51.33 -7.28 35.96
C LEU A 273 -52.02 -8.62 35.69
N GLU A 274 -51.25 -9.69 35.54
CA GLU A 274 -51.78 -11.04 35.35
C GLU A 274 -52.53 -11.54 36.60
N ARG A 275 -51.96 -11.35 37.80
CA ARG A 275 -52.68 -11.63 39.06
C ARG A 275 -53.92 -10.75 39.26
N TRP A 276 -53.92 -9.52 38.72
CA TRP A 276 -55.08 -8.62 38.74
C TRP A 276 -56.18 -9.11 37.78
N ARG A 277 -55.80 -9.50 36.55
CA ARG A 277 -56.67 -10.10 35.53
C ARG A 277 -57.32 -11.40 36.04
N SER A 278 -56.56 -12.25 36.73
CA SER A 278 -57.08 -13.47 37.38
C SER A 278 -58.03 -13.19 38.55
N ARG A 279 -57.93 -12.02 39.21
CA ARG A 279 -58.87 -11.61 40.27
C ARG A 279 -60.13 -10.92 39.72
N GLY A 280 -60.06 -10.32 38.54
CA GLY A 280 -61.19 -9.66 37.87
C GLY A 280 -62.18 -10.61 37.18
N GLN A 281 -61.92 -11.92 37.11
CA GLN A 281 -62.76 -12.90 36.40
C GLN A 281 -63.93 -13.49 37.21
N VAL A 282 -64.43 -12.76 38.24
CA VAL A 282 -65.64 -13.14 38.98
C VAL A 282 -66.74 -12.11 38.74
N GLY A 283 -67.48 -12.27 37.65
CA GLY A 283 -68.81 -11.66 37.46
C GLY A 283 -68.91 -10.38 36.61
N ALA A 284 -68.64 -10.46 35.30
CA ALA A 284 -69.18 -9.52 34.31
C ALA A 284 -69.32 -10.19 32.92
N PRO A 285 -70.38 -9.91 32.14
CA PRO A 285 -70.55 -10.48 30.79
C PRO A 285 -69.64 -9.80 29.75
N ARG A 286 -69.29 -10.54 28.68
CA ARG A 286 -68.39 -10.07 27.63
C ARG A 286 -68.99 -8.93 26.80
N CYS A 287 -68.25 -7.83 26.68
CA CYS A 287 -68.37 -6.88 25.58
C CYS A 287 -67.08 -6.94 24.74
N ASN A 288 -67.16 -7.39 23.49
CA ASN A 288 -66.03 -7.29 22.57
C ASN A 288 -65.97 -5.84 22.03
N GLY A 289 -64.89 -5.13 22.32
CA GLY A 289 -64.62 -3.80 21.78
C GLY A 289 -63.19 -3.72 21.26
N VAL A 290 -63.02 -3.40 19.97
CA VAL A 290 -61.71 -3.34 19.32
C VAL A 290 -61.01 -2.02 19.68
N ILE A 291 -59.93 -2.11 20.45
CA ILE A 291 -58.86 -1.12 20.46
C ILE A 291 -57.53 -1.89 20.41
N GLY A 292 -57.08 -2.20 19.19
CA GLY A 292 -55.69 -2.58 18.97
C GLY A 292 -54.83 -1.33 19.01
N PHE A 293 -53.95 -1.20 20.00
CA PHE A 293 -52.86 -0.25 19.90
C PHE A 293 -51.91 -0.73 18.79
N PRO A 294 -51.36 0.17 17.95
CA PRO A 294 -50.32 -0.21 17.00
C PRO A 294 -49.16 -0.87 17.73
N GLU A 295 -48.73 -2.02 17.24
CA GLU A 295 -47.61 -2.76 17.82
C GLU A 295 -46.33 -1.93 17.64
N GLU A 296 -45.63 -1.66 18.75
CA GLU A 296 -44.40 -0.87 18.74
C GLU A 296 -43.34 -1.54 17.85
N LEU A 297 -42.46 -0.74 17.22
CA LEU A 297 -41.34 -1.23 16.40
C LEU A 297 -40.65 -2.42 17.10
N PRO A 298 -40.57 -3.61 16.48
CA PRO A 298 -40.02 -4.79 17.16
C PRO A 298 -38.60 -4.53 17.65
N GLU A 299 -38.38 -4.58 18.97
CA GLU A 299 -37.03 -4.55 19.55
C GLU A 299 -36.20 -5.65 18.87
N LEU A 300 -35.07 -5.28 18.27
CA LEU A 300 -34.19 -6.19 17.54
C LEU A 300 -33.82 -7.38 18.44
N ALA A 301 -34.26 -8.58 18.08
CA ALA A 301 -34.18 -9.74 18.96
C ALA A 301 -32.72 -10.16 19.23
N GLU A 302 -32.28 -10.03 20.48
CA GLU A 302 -31.00 -10.56 20.97
C GLU A 302 -31.14 -12.07 21.22
N PHE A 303 -30.45 -12.90 20.45
CA PHE A 303 -30.41 -14.36 20.58
C PHE A 303 -29.10 -14.84 21.21
N SER A 304 -29.15 -15.93 21.98
CA SER A 304 -27.95 -16.58 22.53
C SER A 304 -27.26 -17.50 21.52
N SER A 305 -25.99 -17.81 21.78
CA SER A 305 -25.23 -18.81 21.04
C SER A 305 -25.88 -20.21 21.10
N SER A 306 -26.62 -20.51 22.18
CA SER A 306 -27.39 -21.75 22.35
C SER A 306 -28.58 -21.82 21.39
N ASP A 307 -29.31 -20.72 21.22
CA ASP A 307 -30.46 -20.66 20.31
C ASP A 307 -30.04 -20.94 18.85
N LEU A 308 -28.92 -20.38 18.41
CA LEU A 308 -28.36 -20.63 17.09
C LEU A 308 -27.81 -22.05 16.93
N GLN A 309 -27.25 -22.64 17.98
CA GLN A 309 -26.81 -24.04 18.00
C GLN A 309 -27.99 -25.00 17.85
N ASN A 310 -29.07 -24.78 18.62
CA ASN A 310 -30.30 -25.56 18.51
C ASN A 310 -30.91 -25.44 17.10
N ALA A 311 -31.01 -24.21 16.58
CA ALA A 311 -31.60 -23.91 15.27
C ALA A 311 -30.88 -24.52 14.06
N THR A 312 -29.58 -24.83 14.19
CA THR A 312 -28.71 -25.31 13.09
C THR A 312 -28.11 -26.69 13.33
N CYS A 313 -28.60 -27.40 14.35
CA CYS A 313 -28.03 -28.65 14.86
C CYS A 313 -26.50 -28.57 15.05
N ASN A 314 -26.06 -27.62 15.90
CA ASN A 314 -24.66 -27.29 16.18
C ASN A 314 -23.86 -26.82 14.95
N PHE A 315 -24.45 -25.94 14.12
CA PHE A 315 -23.86 -25.44 12.87
C PHE A 315 -23.43 -26.57 11.91
N SER A 316 -24.24 -27.63 11.84
CA SER A 316 -23.96 -28.81 11.02
C SER A 316 -23.85 -28.46 9.53
N ASN A 317 -22.90 -29.11 8.83
CA ASN A 317 -22.72 -28.91 7.39
C ASN A 317 -23.95 -29.30 6.56
N SER A 318 -24.84 -30.17 7.07
CA SER A 318 -26.11 -30.51 6.40
C SER A 318 -27.08 -29.34 6.29
N PHE A 319 -26.91 -28.32 7.15
CA PHE A 319 -27.71 -27.09 7.15
C PHE A 319 -26.97 -25.89 6.53
N LYS A 320 -25.73 -26.07 6.05
CA LYS A 320 -24.92 -25.00 5.46
C LYS A 320 -25.39 -24.72 4.03
N ILE A 321 -25.80 -23.48 3.75
CA ILE A 321 -26.20 -23.01 2.42
C ILE A 321 -24.96 -22.54 1.64
N VAL A 322 -24.12 -21.70 2.26
CA VAL A 322 -22.96 -21.06 1.62
C VAL A 322 -21.77 -21.01 2.58
N GLN A 323 -20.56 -21.12 2.04
CA GLN A 323 -19.31 -20.79 2.73
C GLN A 323 -18.45 -19.90 1.81
N GLY A 324 -18.04 -18.74 2.31
CA GLY A 324 -17.21 -17.76 1.60
C GLY A 324 -16.17 -17.13 2.53
N GLY A 325 -15.42 -16.13 2.05
CA GLY A 325 -14.36 -15.48 2.86
C GLY A 325 -14.90 -14.82 4.14
N PHE A 326 -16.07 -14.19 4.05
CA PHE A 326 -16.67 -13.38 5.12
C PHE A 326 -17.36 -14.21 6.22
N GLY A 327 -17.80 -15.44 5.91
CA GLY A 327 -18.48 -16.29 6.87
C GLY A 327 -19.07 -17.58 6.30
N CYS A 328 -19.90 -18.22 7.12
CA CYS A 328 -20.74 -19.37 6.74
C CYS A 328 -22.21 -18.99 6.93
N ILE A 329 -23.05 -19.32 5.95
CA ILE A 329 -24.50 -19.09 5.98
C ILE A 329 -25.21 -20.44 6.16
N TYR A 330 -26.08 -20.50 7.15
CA TYR A 330 -26.84 -21.70 7.52
C TYR A 330 -28.34 -21.47 7.37
N LYS A 331 -29.07 -22.50 6.97
CA LYS A 331 -30.50 -22.61 7.16
C LYS A 331 -30.75 -23.06 8.60
N GLY A 332 -31.78 -22.53 9.25
CA GLY A 332 -32.18 -23.00 10.58
C GLY A 332 -33.67 -22.85 10.81
N GLU A 333 -34.12 -23.36 11.96
CA GLU A 333 -35.50 -23.20 12.43
C GLU A 333 -35.49 -22.52 13.81
N MET A 334 -36.15 -21.38 13.93
CA MET A 334 -36.20 -20.57 15.15
C MET A 334 -37.61 -20.04 15.35
N LEU A 335 -38.16 -20.15 16.57
CA LEU A 335 -39.49 -19.63 16.91
C LEU A 335 -40.61 -20.09 15.95
N GLY A 336 -40.54 -21.33 15.46
CA GLY A 336 -41.53 -21.91 14.54
C GLY A 336 -41.46 -21.39 13.09
N ARG A 337 -40.39 -20.70 12.71
CA ARG A 337 -40.14 -20.20 11.34
C ARG A 337 -38.77 -20.63 10.84
N THR A 338 -38.68 -20.90 9.54
CA THR A 338 -37.39 -21.11 8.85
C THR A 338 -36.64 -19.78 8.75
N VAL A 339 -35.35 -19.78 9.07
CA VAL A 339 -34.48 -18.58 9.09
C VAL A 339 -33.15 -18.82 8.37
N THR A 340 -32.49 -17.72 7.99
CA THR A 340 -31.12 -17.72 7.47
C THR A 340 -30.18 -17.15 8.53
N ILE A 341 -29.16 -17.91 8.93
CA ILE A 341 -28.20 -17.53 9.98
C ILE A 341 -26.83 -17.29 9.34
N LYS A 342 -26.40 -16.03 9.24
CA LYS A 342 -25.08 -15.62 8.73
C LYS A 342 -24.10 -15.52 9.91
N LYS A 343 -23.12 -16.42 9.96
CA LYS A 343 -22.07 -16.47 10.99
C LYS A 343 -20.74 -15.97 10.43
N PHE A 344 -20.19 -14.93 11.03
CA PHE A 344 -18.96 -14.26 10.59
C PHE A 344 -17.71 -14.97 11.12
N HIS A 345 -16.58 -14.84 10.42
CA HIS A 345 -15.30 -15.41 10.87
C HIS A 345 -14.65 -14.58 11.99
N GLN A 346 -14.74 -15.07 13.22
CA GLN A 346 -14.26 -14.39 14.45
C GLN A 346 -12.75 -14.06 14.46
N HIS A 347 -11.94 -14.73 13.64
CA HIS A 347 -10.48 -14.53 13.58
C HIS A 347 -10.03 -13.56 12.48
N THR A 348 -10.95 -12.93 11.76
CA THR A 348 -10.61 -11.84 10.83
C THR A 348 -10.98 -10.49 11.46
N MET A 349 -10.14 -9.46 11.27
CA MET A 349 -10.47 -8.08 11.68
C MET A 349 -11.69 -7.52 10.91
N GLN A 350 -12.00 -8.13 9.77
CA GLN A 350 -13.06 -7.77 8.86
C GLN A 350 -14.46 -8.16 9.40
N GLY A 351 -14.63 -9.40 9.88
CA GLY A 351 -15.93 -9.95 10.27
C GLY A 351 -16.68 -9.14 11.34
N PRO A 352 -16.03 -8.74 12.46
CA PRO A 352 -16.63 -7.88 13.49
C PRO A 352 -17.06 -6.49 12.98
N MET A 353 -16.37 -5.94 11.99
CA MET A 353 -16.71 -4.65 11.39
C MET A 353 -17.94 -4.79 10.47
N GLU A 354 -17.95 -5.79 9.60
CA GLU A 354 -19.09 -6.07 8.72
C GLU A 354 -20.36 -6.41 9.51
N PHE A 355 -20.23 -7.19 10.60
CA PHE A 355 -21.33 -7.46 11.54
C PHE A 355 -21.92 -6.17 12.10
N ARG A 356 -21.09 -5.26 12.63
CA ARG A 356 -21.56 -3.98 13.19
C ARG A 356 -22.23 -3.10 12.13
N GLN A 357 -21.62 -2.98 10.95
CA GLN A 357 -22.15 -2.18 9.84
C GLN A 357 -23.51 -2.70 9.35
N GLU A 358 -23.64 -4.02 9.16
CA GLU A 358 -24.85 -4.66 8.67
C GLU A 358 -25.99 -4.60 9.70
N VAL A 359 -25.69 -4.74 11.00
CA VAL A 359 -26.67 -4.56 12.10
C VAL A 359 -27.09 -3.10 12.27
N GLN A 360 -26.17 -2.15 12.21
CA GLN A 360 -26.48 -0.71 12.33
C GLN A 360 -27.44 -0.26 11.22
N VAL A 361 -27.24 -0.74 9.99
CA VAL A 361 -28.07 -0.35 8.86
C VAL A 361 -29.38 -1.14 8.84
N LEU A 362 -29.36 -2.47 8.78
CA LEU A 362 -30.60 -3.25 8.70
C LEU A 362 -31.46 -3.19 9.96
N GLY A 363 -30.91 -2.78 11.11
CA GLY A 363 -31.68 -2.48 12.32
C GLY A 363 -32.50 -1.19 12.26
N SER A 364 -32.33 -0.36 11.23
CA SER A 364 -33.06 0.91 11.02
C SER A 364 -33.81 1.00 9.69
N LEU A 365 -33.74 -0.04 8.84
CA LEU A 365 -34.37 -0.06 7.52
C LEU A 365 -35.51 -1.08 7.45
N GLN A 366 -36.64 -0.66 6.88
CA GLN A 366 -37.74 -1.54 6.50
C GLN A 366 -38.21 -1.18 5.09
N HIS A 367 -38.09 -2.13 4.16
CA HIS A 367 -38.45 -1.95 2.75
C HIS A 367 -38.76 -3.32 2.12
N PRO A 368 -39.78 -3.47 1.26
CA PRO A 368 -40.17 -4.78 0.72
C PRO A 368 -39.04 -5.53 0.01
N HIS A 369 -38.18 -4.79 -0.70
CA HIS A 369 -37.09 -5.32 -1.51
C HIS A 369 -35.71 -5.28 -0.80
N LEU A 370 -35.69 -5.20 0.53
CA LEU A 370 -34.50 -5.40 1.36
C LEU A 370 -34.68 -6.63 2.26
N ILE A 371 -33.58 -7.29 2.61
CA ILE A 371 -33.63 -8.45 3.51
C ILE A 371 -34.04 -8.04 4.93
N THR A 372 -35.05 -8.73 5.48
CA THR A 372 -35.57 -8.47 6.83
C THR A 372 -34.62 -9.06 7.88
N LEU A 373 -34.04 -8.18 8.70
CA LEU A 373 -33.32 -8.55 9.91
C LEU A 373 -34.31 -9.03 10.99
N LEU A 374 -34.18 -10.28 11.43
CA LEU A 374 -35.03 -10.88 12.46
C LEU A 374 -34.41 -10.88 13.86
N GLY A 375 -33.09 -10.72 13.96
CA GLY A 375 -32.37 -10.68 15.22
C GLY A 375 -30.86 -10.89 15.07
N VAL A 376 -30.14 -10.80 16.19
CA VAL A 376 -28.67 -10.82 16.26
C VAL A 376 -28.18 -11.66 17.43
N CYS A 377 -27.03 -12.30 17.27
CA CYS A 377 -26.30 -12.95 18.34
C CYS A 377 -24.88 -12.37 18.41
N PRO A 378 -24.63 -11.37 19.29
CA PRO A 378 -23.30 -10.79 19.47
C PRO A 378 -22.27 -11.82 19.95
N GLU A 379 -22.66 -12.74 20.84
CA GLU A 379 -21.81 -13.81 21.38
C GLU A 379 -21.16 -14.66 20.27
N ALA A 380 -21.95 -15.01 19.25
CA ALA A 380 -21.53 -15.86 18.15
C ALA A 380 -21.07 -15.07 16.92
N TRP A 381 -21.05 -13.73 16.96
CA TRP A 381 -20.89 -12.84 15.80
C TRP A 381 -21.74 -13.31 14.61
N SER A 382 -23.06 -13.38 14.84
CA SER A 382 -24.02 -13.98 13.90
C SER A 382 -25.30 -13.18 13.77
N ILE A 383 -25.86 -13.10 12.56
CA ILE A 383 -27.10 -12.37 12.25
C ILE A 383 -28.16 -13.35 11.74
N VAL A 384 -29.42 -13.13 12.13
CA VAL A 384 -30.59 -13.94 11.75
C VAL A 384 -31.50 -13.14 10.82
N TYR A 385 -31.76 -13.67 9.63
CA TYR A 385 -32.64 -13.11 8.61
C TYR A 385 -33.82 -14.03 8.32
N GLU A 386 -34.80 -13.50 7.56
CA GLU A 386 -35.79 -14.32 6.87
C GLU A 386 -35.14 -15.39 5.97
N TYR A 387 -35.86 -16.48 5.70
CA TYR A 387 -35.41 -17.51 4.77
C TYR A 387 -36.04 -17.33 3.38
N LEU A 388 -35.19 -17.11 2.38
CA LEU A 388 -35.57 -16.89 1.00
C LEU A 388 -35.28 -18.16 0.20
N PRO A 389 -36.32 -18.91 -0.24
CA PRO A 389 -36.16 -20.30 -0.66
C PRO A 389 -35.54 -20.46 -2.05
N ASN A 390 -35.64 -19.44 -2.92
CA ASN A 390 -35.22 -19.53 -4.32
C ASN A 390 -33.74 -19.16 -4.55
N GLY A 391 -32.97 -18.86 -3.49
CA GLY A 391 -31.52 -18.65 -3.59
C GLY A 391 -31.13 -17.26 -4.09
N THR A 392 -30.00 -17.16 -4.79
CA THR A 392 -29.48 -15.89 -5.33
C THR A 392 -29.86 -15.69 -6.80
N LEU A 393 -29.86 -14.44 -7.25
CA LEU A 393 -30.01 -14.12 -8.67
C LEU A 393 -28.85 -14.70 -9.52
N GLN A 394 -27.67 -14.89 -8.93
CA GLN A 394 -26.55 -15.55 -9.60
C GLN A 394 -26.87 -17.01 -9.98
N ASP A 395 -27.66 -17.73 -9.19
CA ASP A 395 -27.90 -19.16 -9.42
C ASP A 395 -28.71 -19.41 -10.71
N TYR A 396 -29.56 -18.44 -11.09
CA TYR A 396 -30.30 -18.43 -12.36
C TYR A 396 -29.40 -17.99 -13.52
N LEU A 397 -28.72 -16.84 -13.39
CA LEU A 397 -27.89 -16.23 -14.45
C LEU A 397 -26.63 -17.03 -14.80
N PHE A 398 -26.18 -17.92 -13.92
CA PHE A 398 -25.08 -18.85 -14.18
C PHE A 398 -25.56 -20.31 -14.26
N ARG A 399 -26.88 -20.54 -14.26
CA ARG A 399 -27.53 -21.86 -14.40
C ARG A 399 -26.91 -22.94 -13.50
N LYS A 400 -26.63 -22.56 -12.25
CA LYS A 400 -26.01 -23.45 -11.22
C LYS A 400 -27.01 -24.47 -10.67
N SER A 401 -28.29 -24.20 -10.84
CA SER A 401 -29.42 -25.03 -10.44
C SER A 401 -30.22 -25.49 -11.66
N ASN A 402 -31.01 -26.55 -11.50
CA ASN A 402 -31.96 -27.03 -12.52
C ASN A 402 -33.24 -26.16 -12.58
N ASN A 403 -33.14 -24.87 -12.28
CA ASN A 403 -34.28 -23.97 -12.21
C ASN A 403 -34.76 -23.60 -13.62
N SER A 404 -36.05 -23.31 -13.76
CA SER A 404 -36.59 -22.74 -15.01
C SER A 404 -35.99 -21.37 -15.29
N PRO A 405 -35.66 -21.04 -16.56
CA PRO A 405 -35.23 -19.69 -16.93
C PRO A 405 -36.23 -18.63 -16.49
N LEU A 406 -35.73 -17.48 -16.01
CA LEU A 406 -36.56 -16.33 -15.65
C LEU A 406 -37.16 -15.72 -16.92
N THR A 407 -38.47 -15.49 -16.96
CA THR A 407 -39.12 -14.84 -18.12
C THR A 407 -38.69 -13.38 -18.24
N TRP A 408 -38.84 -12.77 -19.43
CA TRP A 408 -38.58 -11.34 -19.62
C TRP A 408 -39.39 -10.47 -18.63
N ASN A 409 -40.63 -10.88 -18.34
CA ASN A 409 -41.53 -10.14 -17.45
C ASN A 409 -41.03 -10.18 -16.00
N THR A 410 -40.65 -11.37 -15.53
CA THR A 410 -40.02 -11.55 -14.22
C THR A 410 -38.75 -10.72 -14.11
N ARG A 411 -37.88 -10.73 -15.14
CA ARG A 411 -36.64 -9.93 -15.15
C ARG A 411 -36.91 -8.42 -15.16
N ALA A 412 -37.94 -7.95 -15.88
CA ALA A 412 -38.35 -6.55 -15.87
C ALA A 412 -38.88 -6.12 -14.49
N ARG A 413 -39.69 -6.96 -13.84
CA ARG A 413 -40.13 -6.76 -12.44
C ARG A 413 -38.92 -6.66 -11.50
N MET A 414 -38.00 -7.63 -11.53
CA MET A 414 -36.78 -7.65 -10.71
C MET A 414 -35.92 -6.39 -10.87
N ILE A 415 -35.86 -5.81 -12.07
CA ILE A 415 -35.16 -4.54 -12.31
C ILE A 415 -35.85 -3.39 -11.58
N ALA A 416 -37.19 -3.30 -11.62
CA ALA A 416 -37.95 -2.28 -10.89
C ALA A 416 -37.83 -2.44 -9.37
N GLU A 417 -37.87 -3.68 -8.86
CA GLU A 417 -37.71 -4.00 -7.43
C GLU A 417 -36.33 -3.58 -6.89
N ILE A 418 -35.25 -3.90 -7.63
CA ILE A 418 -33.89 -3.47 -7.29
C ILE A 418 -33.77 -1.94 -7.39
N ALA A 419 -34.36 -1.30 -8.41
CA ALA A 419 -34.38 0.15 -8.55
C ALA A 419 -35.06 0.84 -7.37
N SER A 420 -36.20 0.30 -6.92
CA SER A 420 -36.96 0.79 -5.77
C SER A 420 -36.13 0.72 -4.49
N ALA A 421 -35.50 -0.42 -4.21
CA ALA A 421 -34.60 -0.59 -3.06
C ALA A 421 -33.40 0.39 -3.08
N LEU A 422 -32.73 0.56 -4.22
CA LEU A 422 -31.60 1.48 -4.34
C LEU A 422 -32.03 2.94 -4.21
N CYS A 423 -33.16 3.33 -4.80
CA CYS A 423 -33.73 4.67 -4.67
C CYS A 423 -34.06 5.00 -3.20
N PHE A 424 -34.60 4.04 -2.45
CA PHE A 424 -34.85 4.17 -1.01
C PHE A 424 -33.56 4.38 -0.21
N LEU A 425 -32.52 3.55 -0.42
CA LEU A 425 -31.21 3.69 0.23
C LEU A 425 -30.53 5.03 -0.07
N HIS A 426 -30.56 5.45 -1.34
CA HIS A 426 -29.92 6.68 -1.80
C HIS A 426 -30.66 7.94 -1.30
N SER A 427 -31.98 7.82 -1.08
CA SER A 427 -32.83 8.90 -0.54
C SER A 427 -32.86 8.97 0.99
N PHE A 428 -32.24 8.02 1.70
CA PHE A 428 -32.23 8.00 3.17
C PHE A 428 -31.54 9.24 3.76
N LYS A 429 -32.00 9.68 4.94
CA LYS A 429 -31.53 10.88 5.65
C LYS A 429 -31.54 10.64 7.17
N PRO A 430 -30.65 11.29 7.95
CA PRO A 430 -29.71 12.35 7.55
C PRO A 430 -28.51 11.86 6.72
N GLU A 431 -28.21 10.57 6.75
CA GLU A 431 -27.08 9.98 6.01
C GLU A 431 -27.59 9.19 4.80
N THR A 432 -27.04 9.48 3.61
CA THR A 432 -27.32 8.69 2.41
C THR A 432 -26.61 7.34 2.52
N ILE A 433 -27.32 6.24 2.26
CA ILE A 433 -26.79 4.88 2.36
C ILE A 433 -26.36 4.41 0.96
N ILE A 434 -25.08 4.05 0.82
CA ILE A 434 -24.52 3.47 -0.41
C ILE A 434 -24.25 1.99 -0.15
N HIS A 435 -24.76 1.09 -0.99
CA HIS A 435 -24.67 -0.36 -0.77
C HIS A 435 -23.23 -0.89 -0.90
N GLY A 436 -22.50 -0.46 -1.94
CA GLY A 436 -21.08 -0.74 -2.13
C GLY A 436 -20.74 -2.12 -2.71
N ASP A 437 -21.53 -3.16 -2.40
CA ASP A 437 -21.31 -4.54 -2.88
C ASP A 437 -22.54 -5.11 -3.60
N LEU A 438 -23.16 -4.32 -4.50
CA LEU A 438 -24.29 -4.76 -5.31
C LEU A 438 -23.82 -5.67 -6.46
N LYS A 439 -24.34 -6.90 -6.51
CA LYS A 439 -24.03 -7.96 -7.48
C LYS A 439 -25.13 -9.05 -7.44
N PRO A 440 -25.23 -9.96 -8.42
CA PRO A 440 -26.23 -11.04 -8.40
C PRO A 440 -26.15 -11.99 -7.18
N GLU A 441 -25.00 -12.06 -6.51
CA GLU A 441 -24.81 -12.78 -5.25
C GLU A 441 -25.45 -12.08 -4.04
N THR A 442 -25.68 -10.77 -4.11
CA THR A 442 -26.30 -9.96 -3.04
C THR A 442 -27.78 -9.65 -3.30
N VAL A 443 -28.37 -10.24 -4.33
CA VAL A 443 -29.82 -10.22 -4.61
C VAL A 443 -30.37 -11.62 -4.37
N LEU A 444 -31.20 -11.77 -3.33
CA LEU A 444 -31.88 -13.01 -2.95
C LEU A 444 -33.33 -13.01 -3.43
N LEU A 445 -33.89 -14.21 -3.66
CA LEU A 445 -35.22 -14.38 -4.26
C LEU A 445 -36.20 -15.08 -3.30
N ASP A 446 -37.36 -14.45 -3.10
CA ASP A 446 -38.47 -15.03 -2.33
C ASP A 446 -39.24 -16.11 -3.12
N SER A 447 -40.25 -16.72 -2.50
CA SER A 447 -41.09 -17.76 -3.10
C SER A 447 -41.85 -17.35 -4.36
N SER A 448 -42.05 -16.06 -4.59
CA SER A 448 -42.71 -15.43 -5.74
C SER A 448 -41.72 -14.91 -6.80
N LEU A 449 -40.42 -15.18 -6.62
CA LEU A 449 -39.32 -14.62 -7.42
C LEU A 449 -39.21 -13.09 -7.30
N GLY A 450 -39.70 -12.51 -6.21
CA GLY A 450 -39.42 -11.12 -5.83
C GLY A 450 -38.02 -10.96 -5.27
N CYS A 451 -37.35 -9.87 -5.63
CA CYS A 451 -36.00 -9.53 -5.20
C CYS A 451 -35.95 -8.92 -3.80
N LYS A 452 -34.96 -9.36 -3.01
CA LYS A 452 -34.51 -8.69 -1.77
C LYS A 452 -32.98 -8.54 -1.76
N ILE A 453 -32.49 -7.31 -1.55
CA ILE A 453 -31.06 -7.02 -1.46
C ILE A 453 -30.53 -7.33 -0.05
N CYS A 454 -29.35 -7.94 0.03
CA CYS A 454 -28.63 -8.28 1.27
C CYS A 454 -27.12 -7.96 1.15
N GLY A 455 -26.35 -8.09 2.24
CA GLY A 455 -24.88 -7.95 2.18
C GLY A 455 -24.36 -6.56 2.55
N PHE A 456 -25.03 -5.89 3.49
CA PHE A 456 -24.74 -4.52 3.93
C PHE A 456 -23.44 -4.38 4.74
N GLY A 457 -22.63 -5.44 4.89
CA GLY A 457 -21.32 -5.37 5.56
C GLY A 457 -20.34 -4.35 4.95
N PHE A 458 -20.51 -4.00 3.66
CA PHE A 458 -19.69 -3.01 2.96
C PHE A 458 -20.30 -1.61 2.86
N CYS A 459 -21.56 -1.44 3.26
CA CYS A 459 -22.32 -0.22 2.96
C CYS A 459 -21.75 1.01 3.67
N SER A 460 -21.77 2.17 2.99
CA SER A 460 -21.25 3.42 3.50
C SER A 460 -22.40 4.36 3.85
N LEU A 461 -22.41 4.83 5.10
CA LEU A 461 -23.22 5.95 5.55
C LEU A 461 -22.47 7.24 5.18
N VAL A 462 -23.13 8.15 4.47
CA VAL A 462 -22.54 9.41 4.02
C VAL A 462 -23.48 10.58 4.30
N SER A 463 -23.16 11.34 5.34
CA SER A 463 -23.71 12.67 5.61
C SER A 463 -23.17 13.67 4.57
N GLU A 464 -23.97 14.68 4.19
CA GLU A 464 -23.69 15.57 3.04
C GLU A 464 -22.35 16.34 3.13
N GLU A 465 -21.89 16.62 4.35
CA GLU A 465 -20.60 17.30 4.61
C GLU A 465 -19.36 16.43 4.30
N SER A 466 -19.52 15.09 4.19
CA SER A 466 -18.41 14.13 4.13
C SER A 466 -18.07 13.60 2.73
N LEU A 467 -18.71 14.10 1.67
CA LEU A 467 -18.63 13.63 0.26
C LEU A 467 -17.24 13.60 -0.40
N LEU A 468 -16.17 13.97 0.30
CA LEU A 468 -14.81 14.16 -0.23
C LEU A 468 -13.73 13.27 0.39
N ARG A 469 -14.05 12.42 1.38
CA ARG A 469 -13.06 11.52 1.99
C ARG A 469 -12.90 10.21 1.19
N PRO A 470 -11.66 9.75 0.89
CA PRO A 470 -11.44 8.43 0.29
C PRO A 470 -11.89 7.29 1.21
N SER A 471 -12.89 6.53 0.79
CA SER A 471 -13.39 5.34 1.46
C SER A 471 -12.48 4.14 1.15
N PHE A 472 -11.36 4.02 1.88
CA PHE A 472 -10.43 2.89 1.80
C PHE A 472 -11.02 1.59 2.39
N ARG A 473 -12.03 1.02 1.74
CA ARG A 473 -12.54 -0.33 1.99
C ARG A 473 -12.46 -1.18 0.72
N LEU A 474 -11.25 -1.63 0.39
CA LEU A 474 -11.01 -2.62 -0.65
C LEU A 474 -11.37 -4.01 -0.11
N SER A 475 -12.29 -4.71 -0.76
CA SER A 475 -12.55 -6.13 -0.50
C SER A 475 -11.28 -6.95 -0.78
N THR A 476 -10.90 -7.81 0.16
CA THR A 476 -9.66 -8.62 0.11
C THR A 476 -9.86 -9.96 -0.60
N GLU A 477 -10.71 -10.01 -1.64
CA GLU A 477 -10.99 -11.24 -2.40
C GLU A 477 -10.09 -11.45 -3.64
N PRO A 478 -9.81 -12.72 -4.03
CA PRO A 478 -8.91 -13.00 -5.15
C PRO A 478 -9.53 -12.77 -6.53
N LYS A 479 -8.64 -12.57 -7.52
CA LYS A 479 -8.85 -12.59 -8.99
C LYS A 479 -10.26 -12.97 -9.48
N GLY A 480 -11.11 -11.95 -9.66
CA GLY A 480 -12.47 -12.06 -10.18
C GLY A 480 -13.43 -11.06 -9.53
N ALA A 481 -13.14 -10.69 -8.28
CA ALA A 481 -13.99 -9.88 -7.40
C ALA A 481 -14.40 -8.48 -7.92
N PHE A 482 -13.69 -7.90 -8.89
CA PHE A 482 -13.94 -6.51 -9.34
C PHE A 482 -14.97 -6.37 -10.48
N THR A 483 -15.65 -7.44 -10.90
CA THR A 483 -16.36 -7.43 -12.19
C THR A 483 -17.63 -6.56 -12.21
N TYR A 484 -18.25 -6.30 -11.06
CA TYR A 484 -19.34 -5.31 -10.92
C TYR A 484 -18.85 -3.96 -10.39
N THR A 485 -17.58 -3.82 -10.03
CA THR A 485 -17.04 -2.62 -9.37
C THR A 485 -16.99 -1.43 -10.33
N ASP A 486 -17.52 -0.29 -9.88
CA ASP A 486 -17.40 1.00 -10.57
C ASP A 486 -15.91 1.35 -10.87
N PRO A 487 -15.54 1.58 -12.14
CA PRO A 487 -14.16 1.87 -12.51
C PRO A 487 -13.67 3.23 -12.00
N GLU A 488 -14.55 4.21 -11.72
CA GLU A 488 -14.15 5.46 -11.08
C GLU A 488 -13.90 5.25 -9.58
N PHE A 489 -14.72 4.45 -8.89
CA PHE A 489 -14.45 4.03 -7.51
C PHE A 489 -13.13 3.24 -7.43
N HIS A 490 -12.90 2.26 -8.30
CA HIS A 490 -11.65 1.50 -8.36
C HIS A 490 -10.40 2.39 -8.59
N ARG A 491 -10.55 3.48 -9.36
CA ARG A 491 -9.47 4.45 -9.62
C ARG A 491 -9.26 5.49 -8.52
N THR A 492 -10.31 5.86 -7.77
CA THR A 492 -10.28 7.00 -6.82
C THR A 492 -10.36 6.61 -5.35
N GLY A 493 -10.86 5.42 -5.04
CA GLY A 493 -11.21 5.02 -3.67
C GLY A 493 -12.43 5.73 -3.09
N ILE A 494 -13.15 6.57 -3.85
CA ILE A 494 -14.32 7.33 -3.37
C ILE A 494 -15.61 6.62 -3.80
N LEU A 495 -16.27 5.94 -2.87
CA LEU A 495 -17.55 5.27 -3.08
C LEU A 495 -18.68 6.31 -3.12
N THR A 496 -19.63 6.15 -4.05
CA THR A 496 -20.80 7.06 -4.20
C THR A 496 -22.06 6.30 -4.61
N THR A 497 -23.23 6.93 -4.49
CA THR A 497 -24.51 6.41 -5.05
C THR A 497 -24.38 6.00 -6.52
N LYS A 498 -23.63 6.79 -7.31
CA LYS A 498 -23.26 6.51 -8.70
C LYS A 498 -22.50 5.20 -8.92
N SER A 499 -21.88 4.65 -7.87
CA SER A 499 -21.14 3.39 -7.92
C SER A 499 -22.09 2.19 -7.83
N ASP A 500 -23.11 2.24 -6.96
CA ASP A 500 -24.21 1.26 -6.96
C ASP A 500 -24.98 1.28 -8.29
N ILE A 501 -25.21 2.48 -8.84
CA ILE A 501 -25.88 2.67 -10.13
C ILE A 501 -25.10 1.97 -11.26
N TYR A 502 -23.76 2.05 -11.26
CA TYR A 502 -22.94 1.31 -12.24
C TYR A 502 -23.10 -0.21 -12.12
N SER A 503 -23.07 -0.74 -10.90
CA SER A 503 -23.31 -2.17 -10.63
C SER A 503 -24.70 -2.60 -11.08
N PHE A 504 -25.72 -1.78 -10.83
CA PHE A 504 -27.09 -2.02 -11.24
C PHE A 504 -27.25 -2.00 -12.77
N GLY A 505 -26.55 -1.09 -13.47
CA GLY A 505 -26.46 -1.10 -14.94
C GLY A 505 -25.94 -2.42 -15.50
N LEU A 506 -24.89 -2.99 -14.89
CA LEU A 506 -24.37 -4.30 -15.30
C LEU A 506 -25.36 -5.43 -15.03
N ILE A 507 -26.13 -5.38 -13.93
CA ILE A 507 -27.20 -6.34 -13.63
C ILE A 507 -28.33 -6.26 -14.67
N ILE A 508 -28.78 -5.05 -15.05
CA ILE A 508 -29.77 -4.84 -16.11
C ILE A 508 -29.29 -5.46 -17.43
N LEU A 509 -28.06 -5.12 -17.85
CA LEU A 509 -27.48 -5.64 -19.10
C LEU A 509 -27.31 -7.17 -19.07
N GLN A 510 -27.05 -7.75 -17.90
CA GLN A 510 -26.95 -9.21 -17.74
C GLN A 510 -28.33 -9.88 -17.78
N LEU A 511 -29.34 -9.34 -17.09
CA LEU A 511 -30.72 -9.85 -17.12
C LEU A 511 -31.29 -9.86 -18.55
N LEU A 512 -30.97 -8.85 -19.35
CA LEU A 512 -31.35 -8.78 -20.76
C LEU A 512 -30.69 -9.85 -21.64
N THR A 513 -29.49 -10.33 -21.31
CA THR A 513 -28.61 -11.01 -22.28
C THR A 513 -28.05 -12.38 -21.85
N ASP A 514 -28.19 -12.78 -20.58
CA ASP A 514 -27.64 -13.99 -19.95
C ASP A 514 -26.13 -14.19 -20.21
N LYS A 515 -25.39 -13.07 -20.29
CA LYS A 515 -23.95 -13.05 -20.63
C LYS A 515 -23.07 -12.68 -19.44
N THR A 516 -21.82 -13.12 -19.53
CA THR A 516 -20.79 -12.79 -18.54
C THR A 516 -20.59 -11.26 -18.47
N PRO A 517 -20.38 -10.70 -17.26
CA PRO A 517 -20.34 -9.24 -17.08
C PRO A 517 -19.05 -8.60 -17.61
N VAL A 518 -17.98 -9.39 -17.81
CA VAL A 518 -16.68 -8.94 -18.34
C VAL A 518 -16.84 -8.38 -19.76
N GLY A 519 -16.74 -7.05 -19.91
CA GLY A 519 -16.85 -6.37 -21.19
C GLY A 519 -18.29 -6.24 -21.73
N LEU A 520 -19.30 -6.61 -20.93
CA LEU A 520 -20.70 -6.69 -21.37
C LEU A 520 -21.23 -5.36 -21.92
N ALA A 521 -20.96 -4.25 -21.23
CA ALA A 521 -21.38 -2.92 -21.67
C ALA A 521 -20.82 -2.53 -23.06
N ALA A 522 -19.60 -2.98 -23.41
CA ALA A 522 -19.03 -2.74 -24.74
C ALA A 522 -19.69 -3.63 -25.81
N LEU A 523 -19.96 -4.90 -25.49
CA LEU A 523 -20.68 -5.82 -26.37
C LEU A 523 -22.08 -5.29 -26.70
N VAL A 524 -22.84 -4.88 -25.68
CA VAL A 524 -24.19 -4.34 -25.85
C VAL A 524 -24.17 -3.02 -26.62
N ARG A 525 -23.24 -2.10 -26.31
CA ARG A 525 -23.07 -0.83 -27.03
C ARG A 525 -22.82 -1.04 -28.52
N ASN A 526 -21.95 -1.98 -28.88
CA ASN A 526 -21.67 -2.33 -30.27
C ASN A 526 -22.87 -2.97 -30.99
N ALA A 527 -23.63 -3.83 -30.30
CA ALA A 527 -24.85 -4.42 -30.86
C ALA A 527 -25.96 -3.37 -31.08
N ALA A 528 -26.13 -2.43 -30.14
CA ALA A 528 -27.04 -1.31 -30.24
C ALA A 528 -26.69 -0.41 -31.44
N SER A 529 -25.43 0.00 -31.58
CA SER A 529 -24.99 0.83 -32.72
C SER A 529 -25.09 0.12 -34.08
N CYS A 530 -25.10 -1.21 -34.09
CA CYS A 530 -25.32 -2.01 -35.30
C CYS A 530 -26.81 -2.30 -35.60
N GLY A 531 -27.75 -1.89 -34.74
CA GLY A 531 -29.17 -2.26 -34.85
C GLY A 531 -29.47 -3.74 -34.58
N LYS A 532 -28.58 -4.46 -33.89
CA LYS A 532 -28.63 -5.92 -33.69
C LYS A 532 -29.02 -6.33 -32.27
N LEU A 533 -29.94 -5.59 -31.64
CA LEU A 533 -30.38 -5.87 -30.26
C LEU A 533 -30.98 -7.28 -30.12
N SER A 534 -31.81 -7.72 -31.07
CA SER A 534 -32.41 -9.06 -31.07
C SER A 534 -31.39 -10.21 -31.07
N SER A 535 -30.16 -10.00 -31.55
CA SER A 535 -29.10 -11.03 -31.52
C SER A 535 -28.29 -11.06 -30.22
N ILE A 536 -28.55 -10.14 -29.28
CA ILE A 536 -27.89 -10.14 -27.97
C ILE A 536 -28.79 -10.48 -26.80
N LEU A 537 -30.10 -10.30 -26.93
CA LEU A 537 -31.09 -10.66 -25.90
C LEU A 537 -31.10 -12.17 -25.66
N ASP A 538 -31.38 -12.57 -24.41
CA ASP A 538 -31.53 -13.98 -24.05
C ASP A 538 -32.88 -14.53 -24.53
N SER A 539 -32.84 -15.45 -25.50
CA SER A 539 -34.02 -16.14 -26.03
C SER A 539 -34.69 -17.08 -25.03
N SER A 540 -34.00 -17.51 -23.97
CA SER A 540 -34.62 -18.31 -22.90
C SER A 540 -35.46 -17.49 -21.92
N ALA A 541 -35.47 -16.16 -22.03
CA ALA A 541 -36.44 -15.28 -21.38
C ALA A 541 -37.81 -15.23 -22.10
N GLY A 542 -37.91 -15.80 -23.30
CA GLY A 542 -39.04 -15.61 -24.21
C GLY A 542 -38.88 -14.36 -25.08
N GLU A 543 -39.96 -13.95 -25.77
CA GLU A 543 -39.94 -12.78 -26.65
C GLU A 543 -40.05 -11.48 -25.85
N TRP A 544 -38.96 -10.72 -25.79
CA TRP A 544 -38.93 -9.39 -25.17
C TRP A 544 -39.72 -8.37 -26.01
N PRO A 545 -40.61 -7.56 -25.42
CA PRO A 545 -41.20 -6.42 -26.09
C PRO A 545 -40.12 -5.41 -26.53
N SER A 546 -40.06 -5.09 -27.81
CA SER A 546 -39.02 -4.22 -28.39
C SER A 546 -38.85 -2.86 -27.68
N PRO A 547 -39.94 -2.15 -27.26
CA PRO A 547 -39.79 -0.90 -26.50
C PRO A 547 -39.10 -1.12 -25.14
N VAL A 548 -39.51 -2.14 -24.39
CA VAL A 548 -38.97 -2.49 -23.06
C VAL A 548 -37.49 -2.86 -23.18
N ALA A 549 -37.14 -3.77 -24.08
CA ALA A 549 -35.75 -4.18 -24.28
C ALA A 549 -34.87 -3.00 -24.72
N SER A 550 -35.35 -2.14 -25.62
CA SER A 550 -34.60 -0.98 -26.10
C SER A 550 -34.33 0.02 -24.98
N ARG A 551 -35.34 0.30 -24.13
CA ARG A 551 -35.23 1.24 -23.02
C ARG A 551 -34.36 0.71 -21.87
N LEU A 552 -34.48 -0.58 -21.54
CA LEU A 552 -33.61 -1.22 -20.54
C LEU A 552 -32.15 -1.30 -21.02
N VAL A 553 -31.91 -1.53 -22.32
CA VAL A 553 -30.55 -1.42 -22.91
C VAL A 553 -30.01 0.01 -22.80
N GLU A 554 -30.83 1.03 -23.11
CA GLU A 554 -30.44 2.43 -23.01
C GLU A 554 -30.03 2.80 -21.57
N LEU A 555 -30.88 2.50 -20.59
CA LEU A 555 -30.64 2.78 -19.17
C LEU A 555 -29.43 2.01 -18.65
N GLY A 556 -29.29 0.72 -18.98
CA GLY A 556 -28.11 -0.08 -18.61
C GLY A 556 -26.81 0.50 -19.18
N LEU A 557 -26.82 0.98 -20.43
CA LEU A 557 -25.65 1.63 -21.04
C LEU A 557 -25.34 3.03 -20.46
N GLN A 558 -26.36 3.77 -20.01
CA GLN A 558 -26.20 5.06 -19.32
C GLN A 558 -25.67 4.89 -17.90
N PHE A 559 -26.15 3.89 -17.17
CA PHE A 559 -25.63 3.52 -15.85
C PHE A 559 -24.18 2.99 -15.93
N CYS A 560 -23.84 2.21 -16.97
CA CYS A 560 -22.48 1.72 -17.19
C CYS A 560 -21.50 2.74 -17.82
N GLN A 561 -21.74 4.05 -17.72
CA GLN A 561 -20.79 5.05 -18.22
C GLN A 561 -19.53 5.15 -17.35
N GLN A 562 -18.41 5.48 -17.99
CA GLN A 562 -17.08 5.45 -17.38
C GLN A 562 -16.89 6.54 -16.31
N ASN A 563 -17.43 7.74 -16.54
CA ASN A 563 -17.42 8.83 -15.55
C ASN A 563 -18.74 8.81 -14.76
N ARG A 564 -18.66 8.94 -13.44
CA ARG A 564 -19.86 8.94 -12.57
C ARG A 564 -20.80 10.13 -12.75
N ARG A 565 -20.33 11.20 -13.43
CA ARG A 565 -21.11 12.38 -13.81
C ARG A 565 -22.05 12.13 -14.99
N ASP A 566 -21.71 11.18 -15.85
CA ASP A 566 -22.46 10.89 -17.09
C ASP A 566 -23.58 9.85 -16.85
N ARG A 567 -23.62 9.28 -15.64
CA ARG A 567 -24.66 8.34 -15.19
C ARG A 567 -25.84 9.14 -14.63
N PRO A 568 -27.09 8.94 -15.10
CA PRO A 568 -28.26 9.57 -14.48
C PRO A 568 -28.44 9.13 -13.02
N ASP A 569 -29.14 9.93 -12.23
CA ASP A 569 -29.55 9.56 -10.87
C ASP A 569 -30.81 8.70 -10.88
N LEU A 570 -30.90 7.80 -9.90
CA LEU A 570 -32.02 6.89 -9.75
C LEU A 570 -33.18 7.60 -9.03
N THR A 571 -33.94 8.40 -9.78
CA THR A 571 -35.04 9.20 -9.24
C THR A 571 -36.32 8.36 -9.05
N PRO A 572 -37.23 8.76 -8.14
CA PRO A 572 -38.55 8.12 -8.00
C PRO A 572 -39.37 8.13 -9.30
N THR A 573 -39.13 9.09 -10.21
CA THR A 573 -39.74 9.11 -11.54
C THR A 573 -39.21 8.00 -12.45
N LEU A 574 -37.91 7.67 -12.37
CA LEU A 574 -37.30 6.59 -13.13
C LEU A 574 -37.66 5.21 -12.56
N VAL A 575 -37.78 5.08 -11.23
CA VAL A 575 -38.32 3.87 -10.59
C VAL A 575 -39.74 3.60 -11.09
N ARG A 576 -40.62 4.62 -11.06
CA ARG A 576 -41.99 4.52 -11.60
C ARG A 576 -42.07 4.24 -13.10
N GLU A 577 -41.04 4.60 -13.86
CA GLU A 577 -40.92 4.22 -15.28
C GLU A 577 -40.65 2.72 -15.41
N LEU A 578 -39.68 2.18 -14.64
CA LEU A 578 -39.33 0.76 -14.62
C LEU A 578 -40.47 -0.12 -14.10
N GLU A 579 -41.20 0.35 -13.08
CA GLU A 579 -42.41 -0.31 -12.56
C GLU A 579 -43.48 -0.52 -13.66
N GLN A 580 -43.52 0.32 -14.69
CA GLN A 580 -44.46 0.22 -15.82
C GLN A 580 -43.92 -0.60 -17.00
N MET A 581 -42.67 -1.11 -16.95
CA MET A 581 -42.07 -1.89 -18.04
C MET A 581 -42.32 -3.40 -17.96
N HIS A 582 -42.90 -3.90 -16.87
CA HIS A 582 -43.39 -5.26 -16.78
C HIS A 582 -44.91 -5.26 -16.92
N ALA A 583 -45.46 -6.29 -17.57
CA ALA A 583 -46.88 -6.54 -17.53
C ALA A 583 -47.26 -6.98 -16.12
N SER A 584 -48.35 -6.42 -15.58
CA SER A 584 -49.07 -7.03 -14.47
C SER A 584 -49.40 -8.46 -14.86
N GLU A 585 -48.85 -9.44 -14.13
CA GLU A 585 -49.26 -10.82 -14.28
C GLU A 585 -50.70 -10.94 -13.79
N GLU A 586 -51.67 -10.89 -14.71
CA GLU A 586 -53.06 -11.24 -14.44
C GLU A 586 -53.03 -12.61 -13.76
N ARG A 587 -53.30 -12.59 -12.45
CA ARG A 587 -53.12 -13.75 -11.59
C ARG A 587 -54.05 -14.84 -12.13
N PRO A 588 -53.54 -15.96 -12.67
CA PRO A 588 -54.38 -16.91 -13.36
C PRO A 588 -55.36 -17.49 -12.35
N VAL A 589 -56.67 -17.29 -12.59
CA VAL A 589 -57.73 -17.72 -11.68
C VAL A 589 -57.59 -19.23 -11.47
N PRO A 590 -57.35 -19.70 -10.23
CA PRO A 590 -57.31 -21.13 -9.96
C PRO A 590 -58.63 -21.77 -10.38
N SER A 591 -58.59 -22.85 -11.16
CA SER A 591 -59.80 -23.44 -11.77
C SER A 591 -60.86 -23.88 -10.76
N PHE A 592 -60.45 -24.18 -9.51
CA PHE A 592 -61.35 -24.48 -8.39
C PHE A 592 -62.05 -23.26 -7.77
N PHE A 593 -61.77 -22.04 -8.22
CA PHE A 593 -62.55 -20.83 -7.93
C PHE A 593 -63.61 -20.53 -9.00
N LEU A 594 -63.53 -21.17 -10.17
CA LEU A 594 -64.49 -21.01 -11.25
C LEU A 594 -65.70 -21.93 -11.04
N CYS A 595 -66.90 -21.41 -11.24
CA CYS A 595 -68.12 -22.20 -11.27
C CYS A 595 -68.09 -23.16 -12.47
N PRO A 596 -68.31 -24.47 -12.30
CA PRO A 596 -68.31 -25.39 -13.44
C PRO A 596 -69.41 -25.11 -14.49
N ILE A 597 -70.52 -24.49 -14.09
CA ILE A 597 -71.62 -24.12 -15.00
C ILE A 597 -71.29 -22.83 -15.75
N LEU A 598 -70.92 -21.76 -15.04
CA LEU A 598 -70.74 -20.41 -15.61
C LEU A 598 -69.34 -20.16 -16.18
N GLN A 599 -68.32 -20.90 -15.73
CA GLN A 599 -66.89 -20.63 -15.95
C GLN A 599 -66.40 -19.26 -15.40
N GLU A 600 -67.16 -18.64 -14.50
CA GLU A 600 -66.86 -17.38 -13.80
C GLU A 600 -66.51 -17.61 -12.32
N ILE A 601 -65.89 -16.63 -11.63
CA ILE A 601 -65.49 -16.73 -10.21
C ILE A 601 -66.72 -16.85 -9.30
N MET A 602 -66.70 -17.82 -8.38
CA MET A 602 -67.81 -18.04 -7.44
C MET A 602 -67.90 -17.01 -6.31
N HIS A 603 -69.04 -16.32 -6.22
CA HIS A 603 -69.43 -15.39 -5.16
C HIS A 603 -70.28 -16.06 -4.06
N ASP A 604 -71.16 -17.02 -4.39
CA ASP A 604 -71.87 -17.91 -3.46
C ASP A 604 -71.53 -19.39 -3.73
N PRO A 605 -70.29 -19.85 -3.48
CA PRO A 605 -69.91 -21.24 -3.71
C PRO A 605 -70.74 -22.20 -2.84
N GLN A 606 -71.59 -23.02 -3.48
CA GLN A 606 -72.47 -24.02 -2.87
C GLN A 606 -72.04 -25.44 -3.27
N VAL A 607 -71.93 -26.36 -2.32
CA VAL A 607 -71.64 -27.79 -2.57
C VAL A 607 -72.94 -28.55 -2.81
N ALA A 608 -73.00 -29.35 -3.88
CA ALA A 608 -74.12 -30.24 -4.18
C ALA A 608 -73.83 -31.70 -3.77
N ALA A 609 -74.82 -32.60 -3.91
CA ALA A 609 -74.73 -34.00 -3.46
C ALA A 609 -73.74 -34.89 -4.25
N ASP A 610 -73.15 -34.35 -5.32
CA ASP A 610 -72.05 -34.95 -6.09
C ASP A 610 -70.65 -34.59 -5.52
N GLY A 611 -70.58 -33.70 -4.53
CA GLY A 611 -69.34 -33.21 -3.93
C GLY A 611 -68.67 -32.07 -4.69
N PHE A 612 -69.22 -31.64 -5.84
CA PHE A 612 -68.73 -30.48 -6.57
C PHE A 612 -69.29 -29.18 -5.98
N THR A 613 -68.53 -28.09 -6.15
CA THR A 613 -68.94 -26.74 -5.74
C THR A 613 -69.30 -25.91 -6.97
N TYR A 614 -70.40 -25.17 -6.89
CA TYR A 614 -70.97 -24.38 -7.98
C TYR A 614 -71.32 -22.96 -7.49
N GLU A 615 -71.51 -22.01 -8.41
CA GLU A 615 -72.15 -20.74 -8.06
C GLU A 615 -73.59 -21.02 -7.61
N GLY A 616 -73.99 -20.41 -6.49
CA GLY A 616 -75.21 -20.73 -5.78
C GLY A 616 -76.45 -20.49 -6.62
N ASP A 617 -76.51 -19.37 -7.33
CA ASP A 617 -77.66 -19.06 -8.19
C ASP A 617 -77.73 -19.97 -9.42
N ALA A 618 -76.58 -20.31 -10.02
CA ALA A 618 -76.54 -21.22 -11.17
C ALA A 618 -76.97 -22.66 -10.81
N ILE A 619 -76.59 -23.18 -9.63
CA ILE A 619 -77.03 -24.51 -9.18
C ILE A 619 -78.47 -24.48 -8.65
N ARG A 620 -78.95 -23.36 -8.09
CA ARG A 620 -80.37 -23.16 -7.76
C ARG A 620 -81.22 -23.19 -9.05
N GLU A 621 -80.87 -22.40 -10.06
CA GLU A 621 -81.54 -22.36 -11.36
C GLU A 621 -81.54 -23.73 -12.07
N TRP A 622 -80.43 -24.47 -12.03
CA TRP A 622 -80.36 -25.83 -12.59
C TRP A 622 -81.39 -26.78 -11.94
N LEU A 623 -81.50 -26.77 -10.61
CA LEU A 623 -82.44 -27.59 -9.86
C LEU A 623 -83.90 -27.12 -10.02
N GLU A 624 -84.14 -25.81 -10.07
CA GLU A 624 -85.46 -25.21 -10.25
C GLU A 624 -86.03 -25.45 -11.66
N ASN A 625 -85.18 -25.56 -12.69
CA ASN A 625 -85.55 -26.04 -14.02
C ASN A 625 -85.89 -27.54 -14.08
N GLY A 626 -85.87 -28.25 -12.94
CA GLY A 626 -86.35 -29.63 -12.83
C GLY A 626 -85.29 -30.71 -13.08
N HIS A 627 -84.00 -30.35 -13.17
CA HIS A 627 -82.92 -31.32 -13.27
C HIS A 627 -82.61 -31.95 -11.90
N ASP A 628 -82.54 -33.28 -11.84
CA ASP A 628 -82.11 -34.03 -10.66
C ASP A 628 -80.74 -34.71 -10.84
N THR A 629 -79.98 -34.30 -11.86
CA THR A 629 -78.63 -34.77 -12.17
C THR A 629 -77.55 -33.72 -11.88
N SER A 630 -76.34 -34.21 -11.60
CA SER A 630 -75.12 -33.43 -11.44
C SER A 630 -74.75 -32.72 -12.75
N PRO A 631 -74.56 -31.38 -12.76
CA PRO A 631 -74.08 -30.67 -13.95
C PRO A 631 -72.70 -31.17 -14.45
N MET A 632 -71.84 -31.62 -13.54
CA MET A 632 -70.48 -32.09 -13.86
C MET A 632 -70.39 -33.52 -14.36
N THR A 633 -71.28 -34.42 -13.92
CA THR A 633 -71.17 -35.86 -14.19
C THR A 633 -72.39 -36.46 -14.90
N ASN A 634 -73.49 -35.70 -15.00
CA ASN A 634 -74.81 -36.12 -15.46
C ASN A 634 -75.38 -37.37 -14.72
N LEU A 635 -74.84 -37.69 -13.54
CA LEU A 635 -75.36 -38.73 -12.65
C LEU A 635 -76.45 -38.15 -11.75
N LYS A 636 -77.46 -38.95 -11.41
CA LYS A 636 -78.55 -38.54 -10.49
C LYS A 636 -77.99 -38.17 -9.11
N LEU A 637 -78.41 -37.03 -8.57
CA LEU A 637 -78.01 -36.54 -7.26
C LEU A 637 -78.70 -37.34 -6.14
N ASN A 638 -77.96 -37.64 -5.07
CA ASN A 638 -78.48 -38.35 -3.90
C ASN A 638 -79.49 -37.51 -3.09
N HIS A 639 -79.36 -36.18 -3.14
CA HIS A 639 -80.30 -35.20 -2.59
C HIS A 639 -80.17 -33.87 -3.33
N LEU A 640 -81.17 -33.01 -3.22
CA LEU A 640 -81.16 -31.67 -3.83
C LEU A 640 -80.73 -30.55 -2.86
N PHE A 641 -80.40 -30.90 -1.61
CA PHE A 641 -79.87 -29.92 -0.64
C PHE A 641 -78.47 -29.42 -1.02
N LEU A 642 -78.27 -28.11 -0.89
CA LEU A 642 -77.01 -27.40 -1.12
C LEU A 642 -76.36 -27.02 0.21
N THR A 643 -75.02 -27.05 0.28
CA THR A 643 -74.26 -26.70 1.49
C THR A 643 -73.27 -25.56 1.22
N PRO A 644 -73.35 -24.40 1.92
CA PRO A 644 -72.46 -23.27 1.66
C PRO A 644 -70.98 -23.57 1.92
N ASN A 645 -70.13 -23.40 0.91
CA ASN A 645 -68.69 -23.62 1.00
C ASN A 645 -67.97 -22.37 1.54
N HIS A 646 -68.16 -22.09 2.83
CA HIS A 646 -67.56 -20.93 3.49
C HIS A 646 -66.03 -20.90 3.40
N ALA A 647 -65.37 -22.07 3.37
CA ALA A 647 -63.92 -22.16 3.23
C ALA A 647 -63.45 -21.68 1.85
N LEU A 648 -64.12 -22.13 0.77
CA LEU A 648 -63.81 -21.68 -0.59
C LEU A 648 -64.14 -20.20 -0.78
N ARG A 649 -65.27 -19.73 -0.24
CA ARG A 649 -65.64 -18.30 -0.26
C ARG A 649 -64.57 -17.40 0.38
N LEU A 650 -64.02 -17.82 1.52
CA LEU A 650 -62.92 -17.11 2.19
C LEU A 650 -61.61 -17.18 1.37
N ALA A 651 -61.31 -18.30 0.74
CA ALA A 651 -60.13 -18.43 -0.14
C ALA A 651 -60.22 -17.55 -1.40
N ILE A 652 -61.41 -17.46 -2.01
CA ILE A 652 -61.68 -16.56 -3.15
C ILE A 652 -61.55 -15.10 -2.71
N HIS A 653 -62.11 -14.72 -1.55
CA HIS A 653 -62.00 -13.37 -1.03
C HIS A 653 -60.55 -12.99 -0.66
N ASP A 654 -59.78 -13.90 -0.04
CA ASP A 654 -58.35 -13.70 0.26
C ASP A 654 -57.51 -13.57 -1.02
N TRP A 655 -57.87 -14.27 -2.09
CA TRP A 655 -57.24 -14.16 -3.39
C TRP A 655 -57.56 -12.82 -4.08
N LEU A 656 -58.83 -12.41 -4.09
CA LEU A 656 -59.29 -11.12 -4.64
C LEU A 656 -58.67 -9.93 -3.91
N CYS A 657 -58.52 -9.99 -2.58
CA CYS A 657 -57.86 -8.93 -1.80
C CYS A 657 -56.32 -8.94 -1.88
N LYS A 658 -55.72 -9.83 -2.68
CA LYS A 658 -54.28 -9.95 -2.95
C LYS A 658 -53.97 -9.82 -4.44
N SER A 659 -54.77 -9.02 -5.15
CA SER A 659 -54.69 -8.74 -6.58
C SER A 659 -54.74 -7.24 -6.81
#